data_AF-A0A532CXR8-F1
#
_entry.id   AF-A0A532CXR8-F1
#
_cell.length_a   1.000
_cell.length_b   1.000
_cell.length_c   1.000
_cell.angle_alpha   90.00
_cell.angle_beta   90.00
_cell.angle_gamma   90.00
#
_symmetry.space_group_name_H-M   'P 1'
#
loop_
_entity.id
_entity.type
_entity.pdbx_description
1 polymer ?
#
loop_
_entity_poly.entity_id
_entity_poly.type
_entity_poly.pdbx_seq_one_letter_code
_entity_poly.pdbx_strand_id
1 'polypeptide(L)'
;MHIVVVGLSHKTAPVEIREKLAIPESRMGEALSRLCSYQGVREGVLLSTCNRVEVYAVVDEIESGYGRVQDFLADAHLSLSSEQLTPHLYWQEGDRAISHLFRVASSLDSMIVGESQILGQIKEAFEVALTHKATGIILNKVMKKAISVAKRVRTETKISEMAVSVSYAAVELAKKIFSDLSEKTVLLVGAGEMAKLAAKHFIANGVRHVRVTTRNPQHAQELANRFGGTAVAFEDFREDMASADIVLVSTGAAHYLVSEDDVQHSVKQRMNRPMFLIDISVPRNIDPAVRHVDNAFLFDIDDLKTRVERNRGERLNEAEKAEKMVVDEVGTVRQWLQSLEVTPTIVALRARIDEIKRAELDKTLGRLSNLSETDRALVEAMASSIANKLIHNTMRETSLAPQDFIYPLFVVEGRDRKEEIASMPGQFRLSVDLLVKEASEVAALGISAIILFGIPDRKDDRGSSGFDPNGIVQRAVKAVKDQVPGLMVVTDVCIDEYTDHGHCGIVKDGRILNDETLECLRAMARTHALAGADMVAPSDMMDGRVAAIRSELDQAGFPELPIMAYAAKFASCFYAPFRDAAFSSPQFGDRQSYQMDPANRREALREIALDVEEGADIIMVKPALPYLDIIAAARAQMLLPVAAYQVSGEYSMIKAAANAGWLDESRAMMESLLSIKRAGANLILTYFAKDAARLLR
;
A
#
# COMPACT_ATOMS: atom_id res chain seq x y z
N MET A 1 0.35 -6.74 -24.95
CA MET A 1 1.40 -7.22 -24.02
C MET A 1 0.70 -8.13 -23.02
N HIS A 2 1.14 -9.39 -22.90
CA HIS A 2 0.42 -10.43 -22.18
C HIS A 2 1.31 -11.04 -21.10
N ILE A 3 0.74 -11.37 -19.95
CA ILE A 3 1.44 -12.10 -18.89
C ILE A 3 1.23 -13.59 -19.12
N VAL A 4 2.30 -14.37 -19.07
CA VAL A 4 2.27 -15.83 -19.14
C VAL A 4 3.06 -16.42 -17.98
N VAL A 5 2.65 -17.61 -17.54
CA VAL A 5 3.48 -18.47 -16.69
C VAL A 5 3.67 -19.79 -17.40
N VAL A 6 4.90 -20.28 -17.43
CA VAL A 6 5.25 -21.61 -17.96
C VAL A 6 6.14 -22.30 -16.95
N GLY A 7 5.82 -23.54 -16.61
CA GLY A 7 6.62 -24.25 -15.63
C GLY A 7 6.10 -25.65 -15.35
N LEU A 8 6.67 -26.24 -14.31
CA LEU A 8 6.25 -27.53 -13.79
C LEU A 8 6.22 -27.51 -12.26
N SER A 9 5.46 -28.43 -11.68
CA SER A 9 5.31 -28.55 -10.23
C SER A 9 5.27 -30.00 -9.78
N HIS A 10 5.24 -30.24 -8.47
CA HIS A 10 5.02 -31.56 -7.88
C HIS A 10 3.76 -32.28 -8.40
N LYS A 11 2.80 -31.55 -8.97
CA LYS A 11 1.58 -32.11 -9.56
C LYS A 11 1.77 -32.64 -10.99
N THR A 12 2.72 -32.07 -11.74
CA THR A 12 2.89 -32.35 -13.17
C THR A 12 4.18 -33.09 -13.51
N ALA A 13 5.17 -33.05 -12.61
CA ALA A 13 6.49 -33.64 -12.83
C ALA A 13 7.02 -34.37 -11.59
N PRO A 14 7.63 -35.56 -11.77
CA PRO A 14 8.30 -36.25 -10.68
C PRO A 14 9.62 -35.52 -10.30
N VAL A 15 10.18 -35.82 -9.14
CA VAL A 15 11.32 -35.04 -8.57
C VAL A 15 12.55 -35.06 -9.49
N GLU A 16 12.80 -36.16 -10.19
CA GLU A 16 13.93 -36.40 -11.09
C GLU A 16 13.91 -35.49 -12.32
N ILE A 17 12.72 -35.01 -12.73
CA ILE A 17 12.55 -34.02 -13.81
C ILE A 17 12.69 -32.60 -13.26
N ARG A 18 12.21 -32.36 -12.03
CA ARG A 18 12.24 -31.04 -11.38
C ARG A 18 13.64 -30.62 -10.98
N GLU A 19 14.42 -31.53 -10.41
CA GLU A 19 15.82 -31.29 -10.03
C GLU A 19 16.68 -30.93 -11.25
N LYS A 20 16.39 -31.53 -12.42
CA LYS A 20 17.08 -31.21 -13.67
C LYS A 20 16.76 -29.83 -14.23
N LEU A 21 15.68 -29.18 -13.79
CA LEU A 21 15.32 -27.82 -14.19
C LEU A 21 15.61 -26.78 -13.10
N ALA A 22 16.04 -27.22 -11.92
CA ALA A 22 16.37 -26.32 -10.83
C ALA A 22 17.61 -25.50 -11.18
N ILE A 23 17.44 -24.19 -11.38
CA ILE A 23 18.56 -23.29 -11.66
C ILE A 23 19.21 -22.87 -10.33
N PRO A 24 20.52 -23.09 -10.15
CA PRO A 24 21.24 -22.62 -8.96
C PRO A 24 21.23 -21.11 -8.85
N GLU A 25 21.18 -20.58 -7.63
CA GLU A 25 21.17 -19.13 -7.36
C GLU A 25 22.36 -18.41 -8.02
N SER A 26 23.54 -19.03 -8.05
CA SER A 26 24.76 -18.49 -8.67
C SER A 26 24.64 -18.25 -10.19
N ARG A 27 23.70 -18.91 -10.87
CA ARG A 27 23.46 -18.77 -12.32
C ARG A 27 22.16 -18.05 -12.65
N MET A 28 21.43 -17.57 -11.64
CA MET A 28 20.11 -16.97 -11.80
C MET A 28 20.15 -15.70 -12.67
N GLY A 29 21.18 -14.87 -12.51
CA GLY A 29 21.33 -13.64 -13.30
C GLY A 29 21.62 -13.88 -14.79
N GLU A 30 22.42 -14.89 -15.11
CA GLU A 30 22.68 -15.33 -16.49
C GLU A 30 21.39 -15.86 -17.12
N ALA A 31 20.66 -16.70 -16.39
CA ALA A 31 19.41 -17.29 -16.84
C ALA A 31 18.35 -16.23 -17.15
N LEU A 32 18.16 -15.23 -16.28
CA LEU A 32 17.23 -14.13 -16.49
C LEU A 32 17.62 -13.24 -17.68
N SER A 33 18.91 -12.91 -17.81
CA SER A 33 19.41 -12.13 -18.96
C SER A 33 19.17 -12.86 -20.28
N ARG A 34 19.35 -14.18 -20.29
CA ARG A 34 19.09 -15.03 -21.45
C ARG A 34 17.60 -15.14 -21.74
N LEU A 35 16.74 -15.28 -20.73
CA LEU A 35 15.28 -15.30 -20.93
C LEU A 35 14.81 -14.02 -21.64
N CYS A 36 15.27 -12.86 -21.19
CA CYS A 36 14.92 -11.57 -21.80
C CYS A 36 15.60 -11.31 -23.16
N SER A 37 16.52 -12.16 -23.63
CA SER A 37 17.09 -12.04 -24.97
C SER A 37 16.27 -12.77 -26.05
N TYR A 38 15.33 -13.64 -25.67
CA TYR A 38 14.40 -14.26 -26.62
C TYR A 38 13.45 -13.19 -27.18
N GLN A 39 13.32 -13.16 -28.51
CA GLN A 39 12.46 -12.20 -29.20
C GLN A 39 11.01 -12.33 -28.72
N GLY A 40 10.42 -11.20 -28.33
CA GLY A 40 9.03 -11.13 -27.84
C GLY A 40 8.90 -11.32 -26.34
N VAL A 41 9.97 -11.63 -25.59
CA VAL A 41 9.99 -11.65 -24.13
C VAL A 41 10.52 -10.31 -23.61
N ARG A 42 9.71 -9.59 -22.84
CA ARG A 42 10.00 -8.21 -22.39
C ARG A 42 10.42 -8.14 -20.93
N GLU A 43 9.82 -8.97 -20.09
CA GLU A 43 10.07 -9.05 -18.66
C GLU A 43 10.04 -10.52 -18.22
N GLY A 44 10.80 -10.88 -17.18
CA GLY A 44 10.88 -12.25 -16.68
C GLY A 44 11.22 -12.35 -15.19
N VAL A 45 10.59 -13.31 -14.51
CA VAL A 45 10.93 -13.78 -13.16
C VAL A 45 11.01 -15.30 -13.16
N LEU A 46 12.05 -15.86 -12.56
CA LEU A 46 12.21 -17.30 -12.38
C LEU A 46 11.99 -17.69 -10.92
N LEU A 47 11.03 -18.57 -10.65
CA LEU A 47 10.79 -19.18 -9.35
C LEU A 47 11.26 -20.63 -9.36
N SER A 48 12.37 -20.91 -8.68
CA SER A 48 12.94 -22.25 -8.55
C SER A 48 12.88 -22.69 -7.08
N THR A 49 12.15 -23.77 -6.81
CA THR A 49 11.99 -24.35 -5.47
C THR A 49 12.08 -25.88 -5.55
N CYS A 50 12.13 -26.57 -4.41
CA CYS A 50 12.04 -28.03 -4.37
C CYS A 50 10.71 -28.58 -4.94
N ASN A 51 9.66 -27.75 -5.02
CA ASN A 51 8.33 -28.18 -5.42
C ASN A 51 7.90 -27.72 -6.80
N ARG A 52 8.55 -26.72 -7.39
CA ARG A 52 8.19 -26.11 -8.68
C ARG A 52 9.36 -25.35 -9.30
N VAL A 53 9.37 -25.31 -10.63
CA VAL A 53 10.21 -24.42 -11.44
C VAL A 53 9.27 -23.70 -12.40
N GLU A 54 9.18 -22.38 -12.29
CA GLU A 54 8.24 -21.54 -13.05
C GLU A 54 8.93 -20.29 -13.60
N VAL A 55 8.57 -19.93 -14.82
CA VAL A 55 8.92 -18.67 -15.45
C VAL A 55 7.65 -17.84 -15.58
N TYR A 56 7.62 -16.68 -14.94
CA TYR A 56 6.60 -15.65 -15.17
C TYR A 56 7.18 -14.63 -16.14
N ALA A 57 6.54 -14.42 -17.28
CA ALA A 57 7.05 -13.55 -18.32
C ALA A 57 5.97 -12.60 -18.85
N VAL A 58 6.41 -11.44 -19.35
CA VAL A 58 5.59 -10.54 -20.17
C VAL A 58 6.03 -10.70 -21.61
N VAL A 59 5.08 -11.05 -22.47
CA VAL A 59 5.31 -11.35 -23.88
C VAL A 59 4.49 -10.45 -24.79
N ASP A 60 5.01 -10.18 -25.99
CA ASP A 60 4.30 -9.37 -26.98
C ASP A 60 3.08 -10.11 -27.53
N GLU A 61 3.22 -11.41 -27.80
CA GLU A 61 2.19 -12.33 -28.29
C GLU A 61 2.27 -13.64 -27.51
N ILE A 62 1.10 -14.23 -27.22
CA ILE A 62 0.96 -15.34 -26.27
C ILE A 62 1.59 -16.63 -26.80
N GLU A 63 1.15 -17.11 -27.97
CA GLU A 63 1.57 -18.43 -28.48
C GLU A 63 3.07 -18.49 -28.77
N SER A 64 3.59 -17.45 -29.42
CA SER A 64 5.02 -17.32 -29.67
C SER A 64 5.79 -17.16 -28.35
N GLY A 65 5.29 -16.34 -27.42
CA GLY A 65 5.86 -16.18 -26.07
C GLY A 65 5.97 -17.48 -25.28
N TYR A 66 4.92 -18.31 -25.28
CA TYR A 66 4.93 -19.64 -24.67
C TYR A 66 6.05 -20.51 -25.26
N GLY A 67 6.14 -20.59 -26.60
CA GLY A 67 7.19 -21.35 -27.28
C GLY A 67 8.60 -20.89 -26.88
N ARG A 68 8.83 -19.57 -26.79
CA ARG A 68 10.13 -19.01 -26.39
C ARG A 68 10.50 -19.33 -24.94
N VAL A 69 9.53 -19.31 -24.02
CA VAL A 69 9.79 -19.68 -22.63
C VAL A 69 10.02 -21.18 -22.49
N GLN A 70 9.32 -22.00 -23.26
CA GLN A 70 9.57 -23.44 -23.34
C GLN A 70 10.98 -23.73 -23.88
N ASP A 71 11.38 -23.09 -24.97
CA ASP A 71 12.74 -23.21 -25.54
C ASP A 71 13.78 -22.81 -24.50
N PHE A 72 13.58 -21.70 -23.78
CA PHE A 72 14.46 -21.27 -22.70
C PHE A 72 14.63 -22.33 -21.60
N LEU A 73 13.54 -22.99 -21.19
CA LEU A 73 13.56 -24.03 -20.16
C LEU A 73 14.29 -25.29 -20.66
N ALA A 74 14.13 -25.65 -21.94
CA ALA A 74 14.87 -26.75 -22.55
C ALA A 74 16.37 -26.41 -22.68
N ASP A 75 16.69 -25.21 -23.18
CA ASP A 75 18.06 -24.70 -23.41
C ASP A 75 18.82 -24.42 -22.10
N ALA A 76 18.12 -24.34 -20.96
CA ALA A 76 18.75 -24.20 -19.65
C ALA A 76 19.57 -25.44 -19.26
N HIS A 77 19.25 -26.62 -19.81
CA HIS A 77 19.94 -27.85 -19.48
C HIS A 77 20.20 -28.75 -20.69
N LEU A 78 21.49 -29.00 -20.97
CA LEU A 78 22.01 -29.82 -22.08
C LEU A 78 21.57 -31.31 -22.11
N SER A 79 20.81 -31.78 -21.12
CA SER A 79 20.50 -33.20 -20.89
C SER A 79 19.01 -33.56 -20.99
N LEU A 80 18.13 -32.59 -21.31
CA LEU A 80 16.70 -32.83 -21.53
C LEU A 80 16.31 -32.32 -22.92
N SER A 81 15.71 -33.19 -23.73
CA SER A 81 15.11 -32.79 -25.01
C SER A 81 13.74 -32.11 -24.78
N SER A 82 13.36 -31.19 -25.67
CA SER A 82 12.04 -30.52 -25.61
C SER A 82 10.88 -31.53 -25.61
N GLU A 83 11.03 -32.67 -26.31
CA GLU A 83 10.07 -33.77 -26.33
C GLU A 83 9.87 -34.44 -24.96
N GLN A 84 10.91 -34.52 -24.14
CA GLN A 84 10.83 -35.10 -22.79
C GLN A 84 10.26 -34.11 -21.76
N LEU A 85 10.36 -32.80 -22.03
CA LEU A 85 9.92 -31.77 -21.10
C LEU A 85 8.46 -31.35 -21.31
N THR A 86 8.01 -31.26 -22.57
CA THR A 86 6.66 -30.80 -22.95
C THR A 86 5.52 -31.49 -22.19
N PRO A 87 5.52 -32.83 -21.98
CA PRO A 87 4.42 -33.52 -21.30
C PRO A 87 4.26 -33.12 -19.82
N HIS A 88 5.27 -32.51 -19.22
CA HIS A 88 5.31 -32.13 -17.81
C HIS A 88 5.06 -30.64 -17.56
N LEU A 89 5.15 -29.82 -18.61
CA LEU A 89 4.92 -28.39 -18.53
C LEU A 89 3.43 -28.07 -18.50
N TYR A 90 3.08 -27.10 -17.68
CA TYR A 90 1.81 -26.41 -17.78
C TYR A 90 2.07 -24.93 -18.06
N TRP A 91 1.07 -24.27 -18.62
CA TRP A 91 1.11 -22.84 -18.82
C TRP A 91 -0.25 -22.20 -18.58
N GLN A 92 -0.23 -20.93 -18.22
CA GLN A 92 -1.42 -20.09 -18.07
C GLN A 92 -1.11 -18.70 -18.62
N GLU A 93 -2.15 -17.96 -18.96
CA GLU A 93 -2.07 -16.61 -19.51
C GLU A 93 -3.00 -15.63 -18.77
N GLY A 94 -2.69 -14.33 -18.90
CA GLY A 94 -3.52 -13.23 -18.43
C GLY A 94 -3.94 -13.40 -16.97
N ASP A 95 -5.25 -13.31 -16.72
CA ASP A 95 -5.81 -13.45 -15.37
C ASP A 95 -5.48 -14.78 -14.71
N ARG A 96 -5.37 -15.87 -15.49
CA ARG A 96 -5.05 -17.19 -14.94
C ARG A 96 -3.60 -17.26 -14.51
N ALA A 97 -2.68 -16.62 -15.23
CA ALA A 97 -1.28 -16.50 -14.82
C ALA A 97 -1.13 -15.67 -13.53
N ILE A 98 -1.85 -14.54 -13.44
CA ILE A 98 -1.84 -13.68 -12.25
C ILE A 98 -2.47 -14.41 -11.05
N SER A 99 -3.62 -15.06 -11.26
CA SER A 99 -4.29 -15.86 -10.25
C SER A 99 -3.39 -16.99 -9.75
N HIS A 100 -2.71 -17.70 -10.66
CA HIS A 100 -1.73 -18.73 -10.30
C HIS A 100 -0.63 -18.18 -9.39
N LEU A 101 0.01 -17.08 -9.77
CA LEU A 101 1.03 -16.43 -8.93
C LEU A 101 0.50 -16.09 -7.54
N PHE A 102 -0.70 -15.51 -7.45
CA PHE A 102 -1.30 -15.10 -6.18
C PHE A 102 -1.63 -16.32 -5.30
N ARG A 103 -2.10 -17.41 -5.90
CA ARG A 103 -2.35 -18.69 -5.22
C ARG A 103 -1.06 -19.32 -4.72
N VAL A 104 0.00 -19.35 -5.53
CA VAL A 104 1.31 -19.86 -5.12
C VAL A 104 1.88 -19.01 -3.98
N ALA A 105 1.85 -17.68 -4.09
CA ALA A 105 2.32 -16.77 -3.04
C ALA A 105 1.54 -16.91 -1.72
N SER A 106 0.24 -17.16 -1.82
CA SER A 106 -0.64 -17.41 -0.67
C SER A 106 -0.59 -18.84 -0.15
N SER A 107 0.26 -19.69 -0.73
CA SER A 107 0.40 -21.12 -0.38
C SER A 107 -0.88 -21.95 -0.60
N LEU A 108 -1.77 -21.51 -1.48
CA LEU A 108 -2.99 -22.24 -1.88
C LEU A 108 -2.68 -23.37 -2.86
N ASP A 109 -1.61 -23.23 -3.64
CA ASP A 109 -1.11 -24.23 -4.57
C ASP A 109 0.14 -24.99 -4.04
N SER A 110 0.36 -25.00 -2.74
CA SER A 110 1.51 -25.69 -2.12
C SER A 110 1.17 -27.14 -1.73
N MET A 111 2.19 -27.99 -1.61
CA MET A 111 2.03 -29.34 -1.06
C MET A 111 1.49 -29.31 0.37
N ILE A 112 1.91 -28.30 1.16
CA ILE A 112 1.35 -27.96 2.46
C ILE A 112 0.66 -26.60 2.33
N VAL A 113 -0.66 -26.60 2.33
CA VAL A 113 -1.45 -25.37 2.23
C VAL A 113 -1.23 -24.50 3.47
N GLY A 114 -0.95 -23.21 3.24
CA GLY A 114 -0.75 -22.20 4.30
C GLY A 114 0.69 -22.05 4.81
N GLU A 115 1.63 -22.84 4.30
CA GLU A 115 3.06 -22.77 4.67
C GLU A 115 3.69 -21.40 4.34
N SER A 116 4.55 -20.91 5.24
CA SER A 116 5.10 -19.54 5.14
C SER A 116 6.25 -19.38 4.14
N GLN A 117 6.95 -20.47 3.81
CA GLN A 117 8.22 -20.50 3.08
C GLN A 117 8.12 -20.02 1.62
N ILE A 118 7.05 -20.39 0.90
CA ILE A 118 6.88 -20.05 -0.52
C ILE A 118 6.82 -18.53 -0.78
N LEU A 119 6.25 -17.75 0.14
CA LEU A 119 6.24 -16.29 0.03
C LEU A 119 7.65 -15.69 0.15
N GLY A 120 8.51 -16.28 0.98
CA GLY A 120 9.92 -15.88 1.07
C GLY A 120 10.63 -16.13 -0.25
N GLN A 121 10.48 -17.32 -0.81
CA GLN A 121 11.08 -17.71 -2.08
C GLN A 121 10.62 -16.83 -3.26
N ILE A 122 9.34 -16.41 -3.29
CA ILE A 122 8.85 -15.47 -4.31
C ILE A 122 9.47 -14.07 -4.15
N LYS A 123 9.67 -13.60 -2.91
CA LYS A 123 10.35 -12.31 -2.67
C LYS A 123 11.80 -12.37 -3.14
N GLU A 124 12.51 -13.44 -2.80
CA GLU A 124 13.90 -13.67 -3.24
C GLU A 124 13.98 -13.73 -4.77
N ALA A 125 13.12 -14.52 -5.42
CA ALA A 125 13.04 -14.59 -6.88
C ALA A 125 12.77 -13.22 -7.52
N PHE A 126 11.90 -12.41 -6.91
CA PHE A 126 11.59 -11.07 -7.38
C PHE A 126 12.77 -10.09 -7.18
N GLU A 127 13.45 -10.14 -6.04
CA GLU A 127 14.62 -9.31 -5.73
C GLU A 127 15.79 -9.62 -6.66
N VAL A 128 16.01 -10.89 -6.98
CA VAL A 128 17.03 -11.31 -7.96
C VAL A 128 16.66 -10.77 -9.35
N ALA A 129 15.40 -10.89 -9.77
CA ALA A 129 14.95 -10.37 -11.06
C ALA A 129 15.06 -8.84 -11.17
N LEU A 130 14.79 -8.12 -10.08
CA LEU A 130 15.00 -6.67 -9.97
C LEU A 130 16.49 -6.29 -10.09
N THR A 131 17.35 -7.00 -9.35
CA THR A 131 18.81 -6.76 -9.35
C THR A 131 19.40 -6.92 -10.76
N HIS A 132 18.90 -7.88 -11.52
CA HIS A 132 19.32 -8.14 -12.89
C HIS A 132 18.53 -7.36 -13.96
N LYS A 133 17.64 -6.43 -13.56
CA LYS A 133 16.81 -5.62 -14.47
C LYS A 133 15.98 -6.46 -15.45
N ALA A 134 15.57 -7.66 -15.05
CA ALA A 134 14.74 -8.55 -15.85
C ALA A 134 13.24 -8.23 -15.74
N THR A 135 12.83 -7.40 -14.78
CA THR A 135 11.44 -6.96 -14.61
C THR A 135 11.23 -5.51 -15.03
N GLY A 136 10.02 -5.21 -15.51
CA GLY A 136 9.58 -3.88 -15.93
C GLY A 136 8.30 -3.45 -15.20
N ILE A 137 7.50 -2.59 -15.83
CA ILE A 137 6.33 -1.97 -15.19
C ILE A 137 5.30 -3.04 -14.76
N ILE A 138 5.10 -4.06 -15.61
CA ILE A 138 4.03 -5.03 -15.43
C ILE A 138 4.38 -6.04 -14.33
N LEU A 139 5.50 -6.76 -14.44
CA LEU A 139 5.91 -7.73 -13.41
C LEU A 139 6.25 -7.03 -12.09
N ASN A 140 6.77 -5.80 -12.08
CA ASN A 140 6.99 -5.07 -10.83
C ASN A 140 5.68 -4.83 -10.07
N LYS A 141 4.60 -4.45 -10.77
CA LYS A 141 3.29 -4.23 -10.16
C LYS A 141 2.68 -5.56 -9.70
N VAL A 142 2.70 -6.57 -10.57
CA VAL A 142 2.07 -7.88 -10.33
C VAL A 142 2.76 -8.64 -9.19
N MET A 143 4.10 -8.66 -9.14
CA MET A 143 4.86 -9.33 -8.07
C MET A 143 4.66 -8.65 -6.71
N LYS A 144 4.72 -7.30 -6.67
CA LYS A 144 4.42 -6.56 -5.43
C LYS A 144 3.00 -6.81 -4.95
N LYS A 145 2.04 -6.87 -5.87
CA LYS A 145 0.65 -7.19 -5.55
C LYS A 145 0.53 -8.62 -5.04
N ALA A 146 1.18 -9.60 -5.65
CA ALA A 146 1.21 -10.98 -5.15
C ALA A 146 1.71 -11.08 -3.70
N ILE A 147 2.78 -10.33 -3.36
CA ILE A 147 3.31 -10.27 -1.99
C ILE A 147 2.30 -9.62 -1.03
N SER A 148 1.64 -8.54 -1.45
CA SER A 148 0.60 -7.87 -0.67
C SER A 148 -0.62 -8.77 -0.44
N VAL A 149 -1.11 -9.45 -1.47
CA VAL A 149 -2.24 -10.39 -1.40
C VAL A 149 -1.89 -11.54 -0.46
N ALA A 150 -0.70 -12.13 -0.60
CA ALA A 150 -0.26 -13.20 0.29
C ALA A 150 -0.18 -12.77 1.76
N LYS A 151 0.25 -11.52 2.04
CA LYS A 151 0.22 -10.98 3.41
C LYS A 151 -1.21 -10.84 3.93
N ARG A 152 -2.12 -10.27 3.12
CA ARG A 152 -3.54 -10.11 3.47
C ARG A 152 -4.22 -11.44 3.72
N VAL A 153 -4.03 -12.42 2.84
CA VAL A 153 -4.57 -13.78 3.02
C VAL A 153 -4.12 -14.36 4.36
N ARG A 154 -2.86 -14.14 4.77
CA ARG A 154 -2.35 -14.65 6.06
C ARG A 154 -2.91 -13.93 7.28
N THR A 155 -3.20 -12.63 7.18
CA THR A 155 -3.73 -11.84 8.30
C THR A 155 -5.24 -11.95 8.42
N GLU A 156 -5.95 -12.09 7.30
CA GLU A 156 -7.41 -12.06 7.23
C GLU A 156 -8.04 -13.47 7.20
N THR A 157 -7.23 -14.53 7.04
CA THR A 157 -7.68 -15.94 7.14
C THR A 157 -6.87 -16.73 8.17
N LYS A 158 -7.43 -17.85 8.62
CA LYS A 158 -6.72 -18.79 9.51
C LYS A 158 -5.89 -19.82 8.76
N ILE A 159 -5.59 -19.58 7.48
CA ILE A 159 -4.92 -20.58 6.64
C ILE A 159 -3.49 -20.89 7.11
N SER A 160 -2.79 -19.91 7.67
CA SER A 160 -1.44 -20.10 8.24
C SER A 160 -1.44 -20.76 9.61
N GLU A 161 -2.46 -20.54 10.43
CA GLU A 161 -2.63 -21.23 11.72
C GLU A 161 -2.95 -22.72 11.54
N MET A 162 -3.52 -23.07 10.40
CA MET A 162 -3.90 -24.45 10.06
C MET A 162 -2.87 -25.21 9.24
N ALA A 163 -1.75 -24.58 8.86
CA ALA A 163 -0.65 -25.17 8.12
C ALA A 163 0.19 -26.10 9.01
N VAL A 164 -0.38 -27.27 9.35
CA VAL A 164 0.30 -28.25 10.20
C VAL A 164 1.07 -29.22 9.30
N SER A 165 2.39 -29.10 9.30
CA SER A 165 3.28 -30.16 8.79
C SER A 165 3.29 -31.34 9.77
N VAL A 166 3.61 -32.55 9.29
CA VAL A 166 3.78 -33.74 10.15
C VAL A 166 4.78 -33.47 11.29
N SER A 167 5.82 -32.68 11.01
CA SER A 167 6.82 -32.27 12.00
C SER A 167 6.30 -31.26 13.04
N TYR A 168 5.39 -30.35 12.67
CA TYR A 168 4.74 -29.44 13.62
C TYR A 168 3.69 -30.15 14.48
N ALA A 169 3.00 -31.15 13.93
CA ALA A 169 2.03 -31.97 14.67
C ALA A 169 2.66 -32.64 15.91
N ALA A 170 3.95 -33.01 15.81
CA ALA A 170 4.72 -33.57 16.92
C ALA A 170 4.92 -32.56 18.07
N VAL A 171 5.18 -31.28 17.75
CA VAL A 171 5.32 -30.22 18.77
C VAL A 171 3.99 -30.00 19.51
N GLU A 172 2.89 -29.98 18.77
CA GLU A 172 1.55 -29.83 19.34
C GLU A 172 1.12 -31.06 20.16
N LEU A 173 1.74 -32.22 19.98
CA LEU A 173 1.53 -33.40 20.84
C LEU A 173 2.37 -33.28 22.11
N ALA A 174 3.64 -32.88 21.98
CA ALA A 174 4.52 -32.65 23.10
C ALA A 174 3.95 -31.62 24.09
N LYS A 175 3.36 -30.51 23.61
CA LYS A 175 2.71 -29.51 24.46
C LYS A 175 1.54 -30.08 25.27
N LYS A 176 0.82 -31.08 24.76
CA LYS A 176 -0.25 -31.75 25.53
C LYS A 176 0.28 -32.63 26.64
N ILE A 177 1.48 -33.18 26.47
CA ILE A 177 2.11 -34.06 27.45
C ILE A 177 2.83 -33.24 28.53
N PHE A 178 3.55 -32.18 28.14
CA PHE A 178 4.46 -31.46 29.02
C PHE A 178 3.98 -30.07 29.46
N SER A 179 2.97 -29.49 28.81
CA SER A 179 2.46 -28.12 28.98
C SER A 179 3.45 -26.99 28.65
N ASP A 180 4.71 -27.11 29.10
CA ASP A 180 5.83 -26.22 28.81
C ASP A 180 7.05 -27.01 28.31
N LEU A 181 7.63 -26.52 27.21
CA LEU A 181 8.78 -27.12 26.52
C LEU A 181 10.11 -26.42 26.82
N SER A 182 10.10 -25.30 27.54
CA SER A 182 11.30 -24.46 27.75
C SER A 182 12.44 -25.20 28.45
N GLU A 183 12.08 -26.00 29.45
CA GLU A 183 13.00 -26.81 30.28
C GLU A 183 13.05 -28.28 29.82
N LYS A 184 12.69 -28.59 28.56
CA LYS A 184 12.69 -29.96 28.04
C LYS A 184 13.90 -30.23 27.16
N THR A 185 14.39 -31.47 27.22
CA THR A 185 15.51 -31.93 26.40
C THR A 185 15.01 -32.79 25.24
N VAL A 186 15.41 -32.43 24.01
CA VAL A 186 15.12 -33.20 22.79
C VAL A 186 16.37 -33.95 22.36
N LEU A 187 16.28 -35.28 22.23
CA LEU A 187 17.29 -36.13 21.61
C LEU A 187 16.87 -36.49 20.17
N LEU A 188 17.72 -36.11 19.21
CA LEU A 188 17.57 -36.41 17.80
C LEU A 188 18.45 -37.60 17.42
N VAL A 189 17.83 -38.72 17.07
CA VAL A 189 18.50 -39.94 16.60
C VAL A 189 18.37 -40.03 15.08
N GLY A 190 19.42 -39.58 14.39
CA GLY A 190 19.52 -39.56 12.94
C GLY A 190 19.51 -38.16 12.33
N ALA A 191 19.56 -38.12 11.00
CA ALA A 191 19.77 -36.91 10.21
C ALA A 191 18.75 -36.76 9.07
N GLY A 192 17.58 -37.40 9.18
CA GLY A 192 16.51 -37.23 8.20
C GLY A 192 16.04 -35.78 8.11
N GLU A 193 15.66 -35.32 6.91
CA GLU A 193 15.17 -33.93 6.70
C GLU A 193 13.94 -33.62 7.56
N MET A 194 13.03 -34.57 7.71
CA MET A 194 11.84 -34.45 8.55
C MET A 194 12.20 -34.31 10.05
N ALA A 195 13.28 -34.96 10.47
CA ALA A 195 13.82 -34.91 11.82
C ALA A 195 14.41 -33.53 12.12
N LYS A 196 15.19 -32.99 11.17
CA LYS A 196 15.76 -31.64 11.24
C LYS A 196 14.64 -30.59 11.30
N LEU A 197 13.58 -30.76 10.52
CA LEU A 197 12.44 -29.85 10.51
C LEU A 197 11.66 -29.88 11.84
N ALA A 198 11.41 -31.06 12.38
CA ALA A 198 10.78 -31.21 13.70
C ALA A 198 11.64 -30.58 14.82
N ALA A 199 12.95 -30.82 14.82
CA ALA A 199 13.87 -30.20 15.78
C ALA A 199 13.83 -28.66 15.71
N LYS A 200 13.81 -28.07 14.50
CA LYS A 200 13.63 -26.62 14.33
C LYS A 200 12.32 -26.12 14.96
N HIS A 201 11.22 -26.84 14.77
CA HIS A 201 9.94 -26.43 15.36
C HIS A 201 9.96 -26.53 16.89
N PHE A 202 10.61 -27.53 17.48
CA PHE A 202 10.79 -27.63 18.92
C PHE A 202 11.59 -26.44 19.49
N ILE A 203 12.71 -26.08 18.86
CA ILE A 203 13.53 -24.93 19.26
C ILE A 203 12.72 -23.63 19.15
N ALA A 204 12.01 -23.43 18.04
CA ALA A 204 11.15 -22.26 17.85
C ALA A 204 9.99 -22.17 18.87
N ASN A 205 9.63 -23.29 19.51
CA ASN A 205 8.61 -23.36 20.57
C ASN A 205 9.22 -23.46 21.97
N GLY A 206 10.48 -23.07 22.14
CA GLY A 206 11.09 -22.81 23.44
C GLY A 206 12.08 -23.86 23.93
N VAL A 207 12.23 -25.02 23.26
CA VAL A 207 13.23 -26.03 23.67
C VAL A 207 14.64 -25.45 23.60
N ARG A 208 15.37 -25.49 24.72
CA ARG A 208 16.75 -24.97 24.82
C ARG A 208 17.81 -26.06 24.79
N HIS A 209 17.45 -27.31 25.10
CA HIS A 209 18.40 -28.42 25.19
C HIS A 209 18.16 -29.41 24.06
N VAL A 210 19.07 -29.41 23.08
CA VAL A 210 19.03 -30.33 21.95
C VAL A 210 20.26 -31.22 21.99
N ARG A 211 20.06 -32.53 21.87
CA ARG A 211 21.11 -33.54 21.77
C ARG A 211 20.97 -34.23 20.43
N VAL A 212 22.07 -34.48 19.73
CA VAL A 212 22.04 -35.06 18.39
C VAL A 212 22.98 -36.25 18.29
N THR A 213 22.50 -37.36 17.76
CA THR A 213 23.32 -38.52 17.45
C THR A 213 23.05 -39.00 16.03
N THR A 214 24.11 -39.37 15.31
CA THR A 214 24.02 -39.98 13.98
C THR A 214 25.17 -40.96 13.80
N ARG A 215 25.06 -41.91 12.87
CA ARG A 215 26.16 -42.85 12.54
C ARG A 215 27.45 -42.15 12.10
N ASN A 216 27.38 -40.91 11.60
CA ASN A 216 28.53 -40.10 11.26
C ASN A 216 28.80 -39.06 12.38
N PRO A 217 29.88 -39.21 13.17
CA PRO A 217 30.18 -38.29 14.26
C PRO A 217 30.35 -36.83 13.82
N GLN A 218 30.93 -36.60 12.64
CA GLN A 218 31.12 -35.26 12.09
C GLN A 218 29.77 -34.60 11.76
N HIS A 219 28.85 -35.37 11.16
CA HIS A 219 27.51 -34.89 10.85
C HIS A 219 26.66 -34.62 12.11
N ALA A 220 26.84 -35.44 13.16
CA ALA A 220 26.20 -35.20 14.46
C ALA A 220 26.68 -33.87 15.08
N GLN A 221 27.99 -33.58 14.98
CA GLN A 221 28.56 -32.32 15.47
C GLN A 221 28.07 -31.10 14.67
N GLU A 222 27.99 -31.20 13.34
CA GLU A 222 27.45 -30.14 12.49
C GLU A 222 26.00 -29.79 12.84
N LEU A 223 25.15 -30.81 13.02
CA LEU A 223 23.75 -30.62 13.39
C LEU A 223 23.59 -30.09 14.82
N ALA A 224 24.39 -30.60 15.77
CA ALA A 224 24.42 -30.08 17.14
C ALA A 224 24.78 -28.58 17.14
N ASN A 225 25.84 -28.18 16.44
CA ASN A 225 26.23 -26.78 16.33
C ASN A 225 25.12 -25.91 15.70
N ARG A 226 24.47 -26.41 14.65
CA ARG A 226 23.37 -25.70 13.97
C ARG A 226 22.18 -25.45 14.89
N PHE A 227 21.92 -26.36 15.83
CA PHE A 227 20.80 -26.28 16.76
C PHE A 227 21.17 -25.73 18.15
N GLY A 228 22.43 -25.32 18.36
CA GLY A 228 22.92 -24.89 19.67
C GLY A 228 22.92 -26.01 20.71
N GLY A 229 23.05 -27.27 20.28
CA GLY A 229 22.96 -28.47 21.07
C GLY A 229 24.30 -29.21 21.27
N THR A 230 24.24 -30.42 21.79
CA THR A 230 25.40 -31.29 22.02
C THR A 230 25.35 -32.56 21.17
N ALA A 231 26.50 -32.98 20.64
CA ALA A 231 26.61 -34.24 19.91
C ALA A 231 26.81 -35.40 20.90
N VAL A 232 26.17 -36.54 20.62
CA VAL A 232 26.25 -37.78 21.41
C VAL A 232 26.72 -38.89 20.49
N ALA A 233 27.67 -39.71 20.96
CA ALA A 233 28.16 -40.85 20.19
C ALA A 233 27.02 -41.84 19.89
N PHE A 234 27.02 -42.41 18.68
CA PHE A 234 25.95 -43.31 18.22
C PHE A 234 25.90 -44.64 18.99
N GLU A 235 26.94 -44.98 19.74
CA GLU A 235 26.98 -46.20 20.55
C GLU A 235 26.33 -45.96 21.93
N ASP A 236 26.43 -44.72 22.43
CA ASP A 236 26.04 -44.35 23.79
C ASP A 236 24.61 -43.77 23.88
N PHE A 237 23.95 -43.51 22.75
CA PHE A 237 22.68 -42.77 22.77
C PHE A 237 21.56 -43.48 23.55
N ARG A 238 21.62 -44.81 23.69
CA ARG A 238 20.63 -45.59 24.46
C ARG A 238 20.73 -45.30 25.95
N GLU A 239 21.95 -45.16 26.46
CA GLU A 239 22.19 -44.77 27.86
C GLU A 239 21.84 -43.29 28.07
N ASP A 240 22.18 -42.45 27.09
CA ASP A 240 21.90 -41.02 27.13
C ASP A 240 20.40 -40.68 26.96
N MET A 241 19.59 -41.62 26.47
CA MET A 241 18.15 -41.48 26.28
C MET A 241 17.42 -41.10 27.58
N ALA A 242 17.93 -41.55 28.73
CA ALA A 242 17.38 -41.19 30.04
C ALA A 242 17.45 -39.67 30.32
N SER A 243 18.37 -38.94 29.68
CA SER A 243 18.49 -37.48 29.82
C SER A 243 17.47 -36.68 29.01
N ALA A 244 16.77 -37.31 28.06
CA ALA A 244 15.86 -36.65 27.13
C ALA A 244 14.39 -36.83 27.54
N ASP A 245 13.61 -35.76 27.44
CA ASP A 245 12.14 -35.81 27.61
C ASP A 245 11.44 -36.19 26.30
N ILE A 246 12.05 -35.82 25.17
CA ILE A 246 11.53 -36.04 23.82
C ILE A 246 12.61 -36.75 23.00
N VAL A 247 12.29 -37.90 22.42
CA VAL A 247 13.19 -38.69 21.58
C VAL A 247 12.61 -38.75 20.17
N LEU A 248 13.34 -38.22 19.19
CA LEU A 248 12.92 -38.20 17.80
C LEU A 248 13.85 -39.06 16.95
N VAL A 249 13.31 -40.11 16.35
CA VAL A 249 14.06 -41.09 15.56
C VAL A 249 13.74 -40.95 14.09
N SER A 250 14.78 -40.77 13.28
CA SER A 250 14.69 -40.67 11.82
C SER A 250 15.98 -41.14 11.17
N THR A 251 16.06 -42.44 10.94
CA THR A 251 17.22 -43.10 10.32
C THR A 251 16.79 -44.02 9.19
N GLY A 252 17.74 -44.41 8.33
CA GLY A 252 17.53 -45.43 7.30
C GLY A 252 17.74 -46.87 7.80
N ALA A 253 17.75 -47.13 9.11
CA ALA A 253 17.94 -48.47 9.63
C ALA A 253 16.75 -49.38 9.27
N ALA A 254 17.05 -50.63 8.90
CA ALA A 254 16.05 -51.64 8.57
C ALA A 254 15.59 -52.49 9.78
N HIS A 255 16.04 -52.13 10.99
CA HIS A 255 15.76 -52.81 12.25
C HIS A 255 15.47 -51.78 13.36
N TYR A 256 14.91 -52.24 14.48
CA TYR A 256 14.69 -51.40 15.65
C TYR A 256 16.01 -51.00 16.30
N LEU A 257 16.21 -49.69 16.44
CA LEU A 257 17.35 -49.10 17.14
C LEU A 257 17.07 -48.93 18.63
N VAL A 258 15.80 -48.75 18.97
CA VAL A 258 15.28 -48.58 20.33
C VAL A 258 14.30 -49.72 20.62
N SER A 259 14.61 -50.54 21.62
CA SER A 259 13.79 -51.66 22.09
C SER A 259 12.89 -51.28 23.27
N GLU A 260 11.96 -52.17 23.64
CA GLU A 260 11.14 -52.03 24.85
C GLU A 260 12.00 -51.92 26.12
N ASP A 261 13.03 -52.77 26.24
CA ASP A 261 13.93 -52.80 27.40
C ASP A 261 14.71 -51.48 27.56
N ASP A 262 15.17 -50.89 26.45
CA ASP A 262 15.89 -49.60 26.45
C ASP A 262 15.02 -48.48 27.03
N VAL A 263 13.74 -48.42 26.60
CA VAL A 263 12.79 -47.41 27.06
C VAL A 263 12.39 -47.67 28.50
N GLN A 264 12.12 -48.93 28.87
CA GLN A 264 11.77 -49.29 30.24
C GLN A 264 12.90 -48.96 31.22
N HIS A 265 14.15 -49.21 30.84
CA HIS A 265 15.32 -48.84 31.62
C HIS A 265 15.43 -47.31 31.79
N SER A 266 15.27 -46.56 30.69
CA SER A 266 15.35 -45.11 30.71
C SER A 266 14.25 -44.45 31.54
N VAL A 267 13.01 -44.93 31.46
CA VAL A 267 11.89 -44.44 32.28
C VAL A 267 12.13 -44.71 33.78
N LYS A 268 12.67 -45.88 34.13
CA LYS A 268 13.04 -46.20 35.53
C LYS A 268 14.12 -45.26 36.06
N GLN A 269 15.18 -45.01 35.28
CA GLN A 269 16.22 -44.04 35.66
C GLN A 269 15.68 -42.62 35.83
N ARG A 270 14.63 -42.28 35.07
CA ARG A 270 13.93 -40.98 35.12
C ARG A 270 12.90 -40.88 36.26
N MET A 271 12.90 -41.80 37.21
CA MET A 271 11.91 -41.86 38.31
C MET A 271 10.47 -41.85 37.79
N ASN A 272 10.20 -42.56 36.69
CA ASN A 272 8.89 -42.64 36.00
C ASN A 272 8.36 -41.30 35.46
N ARG A 273 9.23 -40.30 35.25
CA ARG A 273 8.84 -39.10 34.50
C ARG A 273 8.50 -39.45 33.05
N PRO A 274 7.49 -38.78 32.46
CA PRO A 274 7.04 -39.08 31.12
C PRO A 274 8.14 -38.88 30.06
N MET A 275 8.12 -39.74 29.06
CA MET A 275 8.98 -39.69 27.87
C MET A 275 8.12 -39.72 26.61
N PHE A 276 8.39 -38.81 25.68
CA PHE A 276 7.67 -38.71 24.42
C PHE A 276 8.56 -39.17 23.26
N LEU A 277 8.16 -40.24 22.58
CA LEU A 277 8.92 -40.87 21.51
C LEU A 277 8.21 -40.67 20.17
N ILE A 278 8.97 -40.22 19.18
CA ILE A 278 8.48 -39.96 17.82
C ILE A 278 9.30 -40.79 16.83
N ASP A 279 8.65 -41.73 16.14
CA ASP A 279 9.25 -42.51 15.06
C ASP A 279 8.73 -42.03 13.70
N ILE A 280 9.59 -41.32 12.97
CA ILE A 280 9.32 -40.89 11.60
C ILE A 280 10.13 -41.69 10.57
N SER A 281 10.67 -42.84 10.95
CA SER A 281 11.41 -43.74 10.06
C SER A 281 10.50 -44.71 9.33
N VAL A 282 10.87 -45.01 8.08
CA VAL A 282 10.24 -46.07 7.27
C VAL A 282 11.37 -46.89 6.63
N PRO A 283 11.64 -48.14 7.06
CA PRO A 283 10.97 -48.91 8.12
C PRO A 283 11.13 -48.31 9.54
N ARG A 284 10.23 -48.69 10.46
CA ARG A 284 10.21 -48.23 11.86
C ARG A 284 11.52 -48.54 12.58
N ASN A 285 11.97 -47.63 13.43
CA ASN A 285 13.20 -47.76 14.20
C ASN A 285 12.97 -47.85 15.71
N ILE A 286 11.74 -47.62 16.18
CA ILE A 286 11.34 -47.90 17.56
C ILE A 286 10.46 -49.15 17.56
N ASP A 287 10.74 -50.08 18.47
CA ASP A 287 9.92 -51.26 18.67
C ASP A 287 8.48 -50.87 19.07
N PRO A 288 7.43 -51.30 18.35
CA PRO A 288 6.04 -51.03 18.72
C PRO A 288 5.65 -51.50 20.13
N ALA A 289 6.35 -52.49 20.70
CA ALA A 289 6.12 -52.97 22.06
C ALA A 289 6.32 -51.87 23.12
N VAL A 290 7.10 -50.82 22.82
CA VAL A 290 7.27 -49.63 23.67
C VAL A 290 5.93 -48.98 24.05
N ARG A 291 4.86 -49.15 23.26
CA ARG A 291 3.51 -48.66 23.59
C ARG A 291 2.96 -49.25 24.91
N HIS A 292 3.52 -50.36 25.40
CA HIS A 292 3.13 -51.01 26.65
C HIS A 292 3.95 -50.56 27.87
N VAL A 293 4.97 -49.72 27.67
CA VAL A 293 5.79 -49.20 28.77
C VAL A 293 5.08 -48.02 29.43
N ASP A 294 4.82 -48.13 30.73
CA ASP A 294 4.20 -47.04 31.50
C ASP A 294 4.99 -45.74 31.41
N ASN A 295 4.29 -44.62 31.22
CA ASN A 295 4.87 -43.27 31.05
C ASN A 295 5.75 -43.08 29.80
N ALA A 296 5.73 -44.01 28.84
CA ALA A 296 6.29 -43.82 27.51
C ALA A 296 5.18 -43.59 26.46
N PHE A 297 5.26 -42.48 25.74
CA PHE A 297 4.27 -42.09 24.74
C PHE A 297 4.88 -42.18 23.33
N LEU A 298 4.65 -43.28 22.62
CA LEU A 298 5.15 -43.51 21.26
C LEU A 298 4.13 -43.07 20.20
N PHE A 299 4.58 -42.26 19.24
CA PHE A 299 3.82 -41.87 18.06
C PHE A 299 4.64 -42.12 16.79
N ASP A 300 4.00 -42.71 15.79
CA ASP A 300 4.61 -42.90 14.48
C ASP A 300 4.15 -41.87 13.44
N ILE A 301 4.73 -41.95 12.23
CA ILE A 301 4.39 -41.07 11.12
C ILE A 301 2.90 -41.08 10.75
N ASP A 302 2.22 -42.21 10.89
CA ASP A 302 0.81 -42.34 10.52
C ASP A 302 -0.11 -41.78 11.61
N ASP A 303 0.26 -41.92 12.89
CA ASP A 303 -0.38 -41.22 14.01
C ASP A 303 -0.32 -39.69 13.83
N LEU A 304 0.85 -39.17 13.41
CA LEU A 304 1.04 -37.75 13.14
C LEU A 304 0.23 -37.28 11.92
N LYS A 305 0.19 -38.05 10.83
CA LYS A 305 -0.62 -37.74 9.63
C LYS A 305 -2.11 -37.68 9.94
N THR A 306 -2.64 -38.64 10.70
CA THR A 306 -4.07 -38.68 11.08
C THR A 306 -4.49 -37.39 11.80
N ARG A 307 -3.59 -36.81 12.60
CA ARG A 307 -3.83 -35.53 13.29
C ARG A 307 -3.80 -34.34 12.32
N VAL A 308 -2.97 -34.38 11.28
CA VAL A 308 -2.98 -33.38 10.20
C VAL A 308 -4.27 -33.49 9.38
N GLU A 309 -4.83 -34.67 9.17
CA GLU A 309 -6.05 -34.86 8.37
C GLU A 309 -7.34 -34.38 9.06
N ARG A 310 -7.39 -34.37 10.40
CA ARG A 310 -8.58 -33.96 11.17
C ARG A 310 -9.00 -32.49 10.96
N ASN A 311 -8.12 -31.63 10.47
CA ASN A 311 -8.39 -30.20 10.20
C ASN A 311 -8.82 -29.92 8.75
N ARG A 312 -9.04 -30.94 7.91
CA ARG A 312 -9.24 -30.77 6.46
C ARG A 312 -10.50 -29.96 6.09
N GLY A 313 -11.60 -30.12 6.82
CA GLY A 313 -12.86 -29.41 6.56
C GLY A 313 -12.76 -27.90 6.82
N GLU A 314 -12.16 -27.50 7.94
CA GLU A 314 -11.94 -26.10 8.27
C GLU A 314 -10.92 -25.46 7.31
N ARG A 315 -9.87 -26.20 6.91
CA ARG A 315 -8.91 -25.74 5.88
C ARG A 315 -9.55 -25.45 4.53
N LEU A 316 -10.51 -26.27 4.10
CA LEU A 316 -11.25 -26.03 2.86
C LEU A 316 -12.02 -24.70 2.93
N ASN A 317 -12.70 -24.43 4.05
CA ASN A 317 -13.44 -23.18 4.23
C ASN A 317 -12.53 -21.93 4.24
N GLU A 318 -11.37 -21.99 4.89
CA GLU A 318 -10.42 -20.86 4.90
C GLU A 318 -9.71 -20.71 3.55
N ALA A 319 -9.43 -21.82 2.84
CA ALA A 319 -8.93 -21.77 1.48
C ALA A 319 -9.95 -21.12 0.52
N GLU A 320 -11.24 -21.40 0.65
CA GLU A 320 -12.28 -20.73 -0.15
C GLU A 320 -12.33 -19.21 0.07
N LYS A 321 -12.16 -18.76 1.32
CA LYS A 321 -12.05 -17.32 1.62
C LYS A 321 -10.82 -16.71 0.93
N ALA A 322 -9.68 -17.39 1.04
CA ALA A 322 -8.44 -16.97 0.38
C ALA A 322 -8.57 -16.93 -1.15
N GLU A 323 -9.25 -17.91 -1.76
CA GLU A 323 -9.52 -17.92 -3.21
C GLU A 323 -10.38 -16.72 -3.64
N LYS A 324 -11.40 -16.33 -2.85
CA LYS A 324 -12.19 -15.11 -3.13
C LYS A 324 -11.33 -13.86 -3.13
N MET A 325 -10.47 -13.69 -2.11
CA MET A 325 -9.52 -12.57 -2.06
C MET A 325 -8.58 -12.54 -3.26
N VAL A 326 -8.11 -13.71 -3.72
CA VAL A 326 -7.28 -13.79 -4.94
C VAL A 326 -8.06 -13.30 -6.16
N VAL A 327 -9.31 -13.74 -6.34
CA VAL A 327 -10.15 -13.34 -7.48
C VAL A 327 -10.39 -11.83 -7.50
N ASP A 328 -10.73 -11.23 -6.36
CA ASP A 328 -10.97 -9.79 -6.25
C ASP A 328 -9.71 -8.98 -6.63
N GLU A 329 -8.56 -9.46 -6.20
CA GLU A 329 -7.28 -8.78 -6.42
C GLU A 329 -6.76 -8.96 -7.86
N VAL A 330 -7.04 -10.10 -8.49
CA VAL A 330 -6.83 -10.29 -9.93
C VAL A 330 -7.67 -9.29 -10.71
N GLY A 331 -8.94 -9.06 -10.32
CA GLY A 331 -9.80 -8.04 -10.92
C GLY A 331 -9.21 -6.62 -10.84
N THR A 332 -8.62 -6.26 -9.71
CA THR A 332 -7.93 -4.97 -9.53
C THR A 332 -6.73 -4.83 -10.47
N VAL A 333 -5.91 -5.89 -10.62
CA VAL A 333 -4.77 -5.87 -11.55
C VAL A 333 -5.23 -5.81 -13.01
N ARG A 334 -6.30 -6.52 -13.36
CA ARG A 334 -6.87 -6.49 -14.71
C ARG A 334 -7.32 -5.08 -15.12
N GLN A 335 -8.05 -4.38 -14.26
CA GLN A 335 -8.47 -3.00 -14.53
C GLN A 335 -7.27 -2.08 -14.75
N TRP A 336 -6.20 -2.26 -13.96
CA TRP A 336 -4.95 -1.53 -14.16
C TRP A 336 -4.27 -1.88 -15.50
N LEU A 337 -4.19 -3.16 -15.89
CA LEU A 337 -3.63 -3.56 -17.18
C LEU A 337 -4.43 -2.98 -18.36
N GLN A 338 -5.76 -2.96 -18.27
CA GLN A 338 -6.63 -2.33 -19.29
C GLN A 338 -6.37 -0.82 -19.41
N SER A 339 -6.04 -0.14 -18.32
CA SER A 339 -5.66 1.28 -18.35
C SER A 339 -4.34 1.55 -19.09
N LEU A 340 -3.48 0.53 -19.29
CA LEU A 340 -2.24 0.66 -20.06
C LEU A 340 -2.44 0.47 -21.57
N GLU A 341 -3.58 -0.07 -22.03
CA GLU A 341 -3.86 -0.41 -23.44
C GLU A 341 -4.58 0.70 -24.22
N VAL A 342 -4.60 1.94 -23.74
CA VAL A 342 -5.42 3.03 -24.33
C VAL A 342 -4.97 3.46 -25.74
N THR A 343 -3.72 3.18 -26.15
CA THR A 343 -3.11 3.72 -27.38
C THR A 343 -3.79 3.34 -28.71
N PRO A 344 -4.15 2.07 -29.01
CA PRO A 344 -4.78 1.71 -30.29
C PRO A 344 -6.19 2.29 -30.45
N THR A 345 -6.94 2.43 -29.36
CA THR A 345 -8.28 3.03 -29.35
C THR A 345 -8.24 4.52 -29.71
N ILE A 346 -7.22 5.26 -29.25
CA ILE A 346 -7.02 6.67 -29.64
C ILE A 346 -6.80 6.78 -31.15
N VAL A 347 -5.98 5.89 -31.71
CA VAL A 347 -5.65 5.88 -33.15
C VAL A 347 -6.90 5.58 -33.97
N ALA A 348 -7.70 4.59 -33.58
CA ALA A 348 -8.96 4.26 -34.25
C ALA A 348 -9.99 5.40 -34.17
N LEU A 349 -10.13 6.04 -33.01
CA LEU A 349 -11.04 7.17 -32.82
C LEU A 349 -10.60 8.40 -33.66
N ARG A 350 -9.29 8.70 -33.70
CA ARG A 350 -8.72 9.75 -34.55
C ARG A 350 -9.00 9.50 -36.02
N ALA A 351 -8.75 8.28 -36.50
CA ALA A 351 -9.02 7.90 -37.89
C ALA A 351 -10.51 8.11 -38.25
N ARG A 352 -11.42 7.70 -37.36
CA ARG A 352 -12.85 7.87 -37.58
C ARG A 352 -13.29 9.34 -37.63
N ILE A 353 -12.75 10.18 -36.76
CA ILE A 353 -13.06 11.62 -36.75
C ILE A 353 -12.47 12.32 -37.98
N ASP A 354 -11.29 11.92 -38.44
CA ASP A 354 -10.70 12.44 -39.67
C ASP A 354 -11.49 12.04 -40.92
N GLU A 355 -12.07 10.83 -40.98
CA GLU A 355 -13.00 10.43 -42.04
C GLU A 355 -14.23 11.33 -42.09
N ILE A 356 -14.86 11.59 -40.93
CA ILE A 356 -16.03 12.47 -40.82
C ILE A 356 -15.67 13.90 -41.24
N LYS A 357 -14.52 14.41 -40.77
CA LYS A 357 -14.01 15.74 -41.12
C LYS A 357 -13.84 15.89 -42.62
N ARG A 358 -13.20 14.92 -43.29
CA ARG A 358 -12.99 14.94 -44.75
C ARG A 358 -14.32 14.92 -45.50
N ALA A 359 -15.23 14.02 -45.13
CA ALA A 359 -16.53 13.92 -45.77
C ALA A 359 -17.35 15.22 -45.71
N GLU A 360 -17.33 15.92 -44.57
CA GLU A 360 -18.03 17.21 -44.42
C GLU A 360 -17.30 18.38 -45.10
N LEU A 361 -15.96 18.39 -45.11
CA LEU A 361 -15.17 19.34 -45.88
C LEU A 361 -15.47 19.24 -47.38
N ASP A 362 -15.44 18.03 -47.94
CA ASP A 362 -15.69 17.80 -49.37
C ASP A 362 -17.11 18.26 -49.79
N LYS A 363 -18.12 17.94 -48.97
CA LYS A 363 -19.50 18.40 -49.20
C LYS A 363 -19.61 19.93 -49.17
N THR A 364 -18.92 20.58 -48.23
CA THR A 364 -19.02 22.02 -48.02
C THR A 364 -18.25 22.79 -49.11
N LEU A 365 -17.02 22.38 -49.40
CA LEU A 365 -16.18 22.96 -50.44
C LEU A 365 -16.75 22.73 -51.84
N GLY A 366 -17.44 21.61 -52.07
CA GLY A 366 -18.14 21.35 -53.33
C GLY A 366 -19.32 22.30 -53.60
N ARG A 367 -19.90 22.92 -52.55
CA ARG A 367 -20.98 23.92 -52.68
C ARG A 367 -20.46 25.36 -52.72
N LEU A 368 -19.21 25.58 -52.34
CA LEU A 368 -18.54 26.88 -52.31
C LEU A 368 -17.54 26.98 -53.46
N SER A 369 -18.05 27.12 -54.69
CA SER A 369 -17.25 27.11 -55.92
C SER A 369 -16.34 28.34 -56.11
N ASN A 370 -16.53 29.41 -55.34
CA ASN A 370 -15.88 30.72 -55.54
C ASN A 370 -14.90 31.11 -54.42
N LEU A 371 -14.45 30.17 -53.59
CA LEU A 371 -13.48 30.45 -52.52
C LEU A 371 -12.07 30.60 -53.07
N SER A 372 -11.33 31.60 -52.56
CA SER A 372 -9.88 31.69 -52.79
C SER A 372 -9.15 30.53 -52.11
N GLU A 373 -7.90 30.24 -52.50
CA GLU A 373 -7.08 29.24 -51.82
C GLU A 373 -6.90 29.56 -50.33
N THR A 374 -6.81 30.86 -49.98
CA THR A 374 -6.73 31.34 -48.60
C THR A 374 -7.99 31.01 -47.80
N ASP A 375 -9.17 31.22 -48.38
CA ASP A 375 -10.44 30.92 -47.70
C ASP A 375 -10.65 29.41 -47.53
N ARG A 376 -10.22 28.59 -48.51
CA ARG A 376 -10.22 27.13 -48.39
C ARG A 376 -9.35 26.66 -47.23
N ALA A 377 -8.15 27.20 -47.10
CA ALA A 377 -7.23 26.87 -46.01
C ALA A 377 -7.80 27.25 -44.63
N LEU A 378 -8.50 28.39 -44.52
CA LEU A 378 -9.14 28.82 -43.28
C LEU A 378 -10.28 27.87 -42.86
N VAL A 379 -11.11 27.41 -43.82
CA VAL A 379 -12.19 26.45 -43.56
C VAL A 379 -11.63 25.10 -43.12
N GLU A 380 -10.57 24.60 -43.76
CA GLU A 380 -9.88 23.37 -43.35
C GLU A 380 -9.23 23.48 -41.96
N ALA A 381 -8.62 24.62 -41.65
CA ALA A 381 -8.04 24.89 -40.34
C ALA A 381 -9.13 24.92 -39.25
N MET A 382 -10.28 25.52 -39.54
CA MET A 382 -11.44 25.53 -38.64
C MET A 382 -11.96 24.10 -38.40
N ALA A 383 -12.18 23.31 -39.45
CA ALA A 383 -12.65 21.93 -39.34
C ALA A 383 -11.65 21.05 -38.55
N SER A 384 -10.34 21.24 -38.78
CA SER A 384 -9.29 20.54 -38.04
C SER A 384 -9.24 20.96 -36.57
N SER A 385 -9.44 22.25 -36.27
CA SER A 385 -9.53 22.75 -34.90
C SER A 385 -10.72 22.15 -34.14
N ILE A 386 -11.89 22.07 -34.78
CA ILE A 386 -13.09 21.44 -34.21
C ILE A 386 -12.84 19.94 -33.95
N ALA A 387 -12.33 19.22 -34.95
CA ALA A 387 -12.02 17.79 -34.83
C ALA A 387 -11.04 17.51 -33.68
N ASN A 388 -9.95 18.28 -33.59
CA ASN A 388 -8.95 18.15 -32.54
C ASN A 388 -9.55 18.40 -31.15
N LYS A 389 -10.42 19.41 -31.00
CA LYS A 389 -11.13 19.69 -29.73
C LYS A 389 -12.03 18.52 -29.30
N LEU A 390 -12.76 17.91 -30.24
CA LEU A 390 -13.64 16.76 -29.96
C LEU A 390 -12.84 15.53 -29.52
N ILE A 391 -11.74 15.22 -30.20
CA ILE A 391 -10.85 14.10 -29.84
C ILE A 391 -10.27 14.32 -28.44
N HIS A 392 -9.74 15.51 -28.19
CA HIS A 392 -9.08 15.84 -26.93
C HIS A 392 -10.04 15.72 -25.72
N ASN A 393 -11.32 16.08 -25.90
CA ASN A 393 -12.31 15.95 -24.83
C ASN A 393 -12.72 14.49 -24.58
N THR A 394 -12.83 13.67 -25.64
CA THR A 394 -13.29 12.27 -25.53
C THR A 394 -12.24 11.36 -24.87
N MET A 395 -10.96 11.70 -25.03
CA MET A 395 -9.83 10.93 -24.48
C MET A 395 -9.38 11.40 -23.09
N ARG A 396 -10.13 12.30 -22.46
CA ARG A 396 -9.73 12.94 -21.21
C ARG A 396 -9.95 12.01 -20.01
N GLU A 397 -8.86 11.62 -19.35
CA GLU A 397 -8.91 10.76 -18.15
C GLU A 397 -9.33 11.50 -16.87
N THR A 398 -9.02 12.80 -16.79
CA THR A 398 -9.26 13.61 -15.59
C THR A 398 -10.15 14.79 -15.92
N SER A 399 -11.32 14.89 -15.28
CA SER A 399 -12.22 16.04 -15.37
C SER A 399 -12.22 16.84 -14.06
N LEU A 400 -12.55 18.12 -14.18
CA LEU A 400 -12.89 18.97 -13.05
C LEU A 400 -14.40 19.15 -13.02
N ALA A 401 -14.97 19.20 -11.83
CA ALA A 401 -16.35 19.58 -11.61
C ALA A 401 -16.42 20.67 -10.53
N PRO A 402 -17.43 21.56 -10.53
CA PRO A 402 -17.59 22.57 -9.49
C PRO A 402 -17.56 21.99 -8.06
N GLN A 403 -18.02 20.75 -7.89
CA GLN A 403 -18.04 20.07 -6.59
C GLN A 403 -16.65 19.72 -6.05
N ASP A 404 -15.61 19.74 -6.89
CA ASP A 404 -14.23 19.49 -6.48
C ASP A 404 -13.66 20.67 -5.67
N PHE A 405 -14.29 21.84 -5.71
CA PHE A 405 -13.72 23.07 -5.18
C PHE A 405 -14.20 23.42 -3.77
N ILE A 406 -13.28 24.04 -3.01
CA ILE A 406 -13.56 24.74 -1.76
C ILE A 406 -13.12 26.19 -1.93
N TYR A 407 -14.03 27.15 -1.71
CA TYR A 407 -13.75 28.57 -1.93
C TYR A 407 -13.29 29.27 -0.64
N PRO A 408 -12.07 29.83 -0.58
CA PRO A 408 -11.60 30.52 0.61
C PRO A 408 -12.14 31.95 0.71
N LEU A 409 -12.58 32.35 1.91
CA LEU A 409 -13.19 33.66 2.20
C LEU A 409 -12.58 34.31 3.45
N PHE A 410 -12.36 35.62 3.38
CA PHE A 410 -11.83 36.42 4.49
C PHE A 410 -12.95 37.22 5.15
N VAL A 411 -13.12 37.07 6.46
CA VAL A 411 -14.19 37.72 7.22
C VAL A 411 -13.65 38.76 8.21
N VAL A 412 -14.21 39.96 8.16
CA VAL A 412 -13.87 41.10 9.04
C VAL A 412 -15.08 41.54 9.86
N GLU A 413 -14.82 42.25 10.96
CA GLU A 413 -15.88 42.85 11.77
C GLU A 413 -16.49 44.09 11.10
N GLY A 414 -17.70 44.43 11.54
CA GLY A 414 -18.49 45.55 11.02
C GLY A 414 -19.67 45.10 10.16
N ARG A 415 -20.21 46.04 9.38
CA ARG A 415 -21.38 45.86 8.52
C ARG A 415 -21.17 46.62 7.21
N ASP A 416 -21.59 46.02 6.09
CA ASP A 416 -21.44 46.60 4.74
C ASP A 416 -19.98 46.99 4.40
N ARG A 417 -19.03 46.27 4.98
CA ARG A 417 -17.60 46.40 4.68
C ARG A 417 -17.18 45.39 3.63
N LYS A 418 -16.55 45.90 2.57
CA LYS A 418 -15.92 45.14 1.50
C LYS A 418 -14.60 45.82 1.13
N GLU A 419 -13.49 45.16 1.43
CA GLU A 419 -12.14 45.70 1.22
C GLU A 419 -11.39 44.81 0.25
N GLU A 420 -10.87 45.38 -0.83
CA GLU A 420 -10.07 44.64 -1.80
C GLU A 420 -8.70 44.28 -1.21
N ILE A 421 -8.24 43.06 -1.50
CA ILE A 421 -6.91 42.59 -1.13
C ILE A 421 -5.98 42.90 -2.30
N ALA A 422 -5.16 43.94 -2.18
CA ALA A 422 -4.32 44.43 -3.26
C ALA A 422 -3.37 43.37 -3.86
N SER A 423 -2.81 42.51 -3.00
CA SER A 423 -1.93 41.41 -3.42
C SER A 423 -2.67 40.23 -4.06
N MET A 424 -4.01 40.21 -4.03
CA MET A 424 -4.87 39.15 -4.55
C MET A 424 -6.06 39.75 -5.32
N PRO A 425 -5.85 40.27 -6.54
CA PRO A 425 -6.90 40.98 -7.30
C PRO A 425 -8.19 40.17 -7.42
N GLY A 426 -9.34 40.82 -7.15
CA GLY A 426 -10.66 40.18 -7.15
C GLY A 426 -11.03 39.42 -5.88
N GLN A 427 -10.14 39.36 -4.87
CA GLN A 427 -10.43 38.81 -3.55
C GLN A 427 -10.67 39.95 -2.54
N PHE A 428 -11.56 39.72 -1.58
CA PHE A 428 -12.02 40.76 -0.66
C PHE A 428 -12.06 40.27 0.79
N ARG A 429 -11.84 41.19 1.73
CA ARG A 429 -12.25 41.04 3.13
C ARG A 429 -13.69 41.52 3.26
N LEU A 430 -14.56 40.67 3.79
CA LEU A 430 -16.00 40.91 3.81
C LEU A 430 -16.54 40.92 5.25
N SER A 431 -17.40 41.88 5.56
CA SER A 431 -18.29 41.80 6.72
C SER A 431 -19.26 40.62 6.58
N VAL A 432 -19.75 40.09 7.71
CA VAL A 432 -20.60 38.89 7.75
C VAL A 432 -21.82 39.00 6.83
N ASP A 433 -22.47 40.17 6.76
CA ASP A 433 -23.65 40.37 5.92
C ASP A 433 -23.35 40.30 4.41
N LEU A 434 -22.15 40.71 3.99
CA LEU A 434 -21.71 40.57 2.60
C LEU A 434 -21.13 39.18 2.31
N LEU A 435 -20.50 38.54 3.30
CA LEU A 435 -20.00 37.18 3.20
C LEU A 435 -21.13 36.19 2.92
N VAL A 436 -22.30 36.36 3.54
CA VAL A 436 -23.46 35.49 3.27
C VAL A 436 -23.97 35.63 1.83
N LYS A 437 -23.94 36.84 1.25
CA LYS A 437 -24.26 37.03 -0.17
C LYS A 437 -23.26 36.30 -1.06
N GLU A 438 -21.97 36.43 -0.74
CA GLU A 438 -20.90 35.74 -1.45
C GLU A 438 -21.04 34.21 -1.35
N ALA A 439 -21.36 33.68 -0.17
CA ALA A 439 -21.63 32.26 0.05
C ALA A 439 -22.84 31.77 -0.76
N SER A 440 -23.90 32.59 -0.87
CA SER A 440 -25.07 32.28 -1.70
C SER A 440 -24.70 32.16 -3.18
N GLU A 441 -23.85 33.04 -3.69
CA GLU A 441 -23.33 32.95 -5.07
C GLU A 441 -22.47 31.69 -5.27
N VAL A 442 -21.62 31.36 -4.31
CA VAL A 442 -20.77 30.15 -4.34
C VAL A 442 -21.64 28.89 -4.41
N ALA A 443 -22.65 28.79 -3.56
CA ALA A 443 -23.61 27.70 -3.58
C ALA A 443 -24.37 27.64 -4.92
N ALA A 444 -24.81 28.80 -5.44
CA ALA A 444 -25.48 28.89 -6.73
C ALA A 444 -24.60 28.47 -7.92
N LEU A 445 -23.26 28.48 -7.77
CA LEU A 445 -22.29 27.98 -8.75
C LEU A 445 -22.03 26.46 -8.63
N GLY A 446 -22.59 25.79 -7.63
CA GLY A 446 -22.44 24.34 -7.40
C GLY A 446 -21.12 23.96 -6.76
N ILE A 447 -20.42 24.92 -6.14
CA ILE A 447 -19.22 24.70 -5.34
C ILE A 447 -19.64 24.09 -4.00
N SER A 448 -18.96 23.02 -3.58
CA SER A 448 -19.38 22.19 -2.44
C SER A 448 -19.21 22.86 -1.08
N ALA A 449 -18.16 23.67 -0.93
CA ALA A 449 -17.79 24.23 0.38
C ALA A 449 -17.12 25.59 0.28
N ILE A 450 -17.15 26.32 1.40
CA ILE A 450 -16.31 27.48 1.68
C ILE A 450 -15.38 27.19 2.85
N ILE A 451 -14.22 27.84 2.90
CA ILE A 451 -13.37 27.89 4.10
C ILE A 451 -13.22 29.33 4.58
N LEU A 452 -13.40 29.55 5.88
CA LEU A 452 -13.41 30.88 6.50
C LEU A 452 -12.07 31.20 7.18
N PHE A 453 -11.53 32.38 6.89
CA PHE A 453 -10.39 32.99 7.59
C PHE A 453 -10.84 34.25 8.31
N GLY A 454 -10.75 34.26 9.64
CA GLY A 454 -11.18 35.37 10.48
C GLY A 454 -10.11 36.45 10.63
N ILE A 455 -10.53 37.71 10.56
CA ILE A 455 -9.67 38.87 10.76
C ILE A 455 -10.33 39.74 11.84
N PRO A 456 -9.92 39.60 13.11
CA PRO A 456 -10.52 40.34 14.22
C PRO A 456 -10.05 41.81 14.22
N ASP A 457 -10.86 42.70 14.81
CA ASP A 457 -10.44 44.10 15.02
C ASP A 457 -9.35 44.24 16.09
N ARG A 458 -9.28 43.27 17.01
CA ARG A 458 -8.28 43.22 18.09
C ARG A 458 -7.55 41.88 18.12
N LYS A 459 -6.22 41.98 18.19
CA LYS A 459 -5.28 40.87 18.38
C LYS A 459 -4.63 40.95 19.76
N ASP A 460 -4.23 39.81 20.30
CA ASP A 460 -3.47 39.70 21.55
C ASP A 460 -2.43 38.58 21.46
N ASP A 461 -1.65 38.35 22.52
CA ASP A 461 -0.55 37.39 22.51
C ASP A 461 -1.01 35.91 22.44
N ARG A 462 -2.29 35.63 22.73
CA ARG A 462 -2.86 34.27 22.72
C ARG A 462 -3.80 34.00 21.55
N GLY A 463 -4.20 35.03 20.81
CA GLY A 463 -5.22 34.93 19.79
C GLY A 463 -6.62 34.68 20.37
N SER A 464 -6.95 35.29 21.51
CA SER A 464 -8.16 34.94 22.28
C SER A 464 -9.47 35.11 21.53
N SER A 465 -9.52 36.05 20.58
CA SER A 465 -10.69 36.28 19.72
C SER A 465 -10.99 35.14 18.75
N GLY A 466 -10.01 34.27 18.45
CA GLY A 466 -10.20 33.12 17.57
C GLY A 466 -11.00 31.99 18.21
N PHE A 467 -10.99 31.87 19.54
CA PHE A 467 -11.75 30.88 20.29
C PHE A 467 -12.82 31.48 21.21
N ASP A 468 -13.21 32.74 20.97
CA ASP A 468 -14.40 33.34 21.58
C ASP A 468 -15.67 32.71 20.94
N PRO A 469 -16.63 32.19 21.72
CA PRO A 469 -17.91 31.70 21.19
C PRO A 469 -18.71 32.73 20.35
N ASN A 470 -18.39 34.01 20.50
CA ASN A 470 -18.92 35.14 19.73
C ASN A 470 -17.87 35.76 18.79
N GLY A 471 -16.75 35.09 18.53
CA GLY A 471 -15.71 35.51 17.61
C GLY A 471 -16.20 35.64 16.17
N ILE A 472 -15.40 36.28 15.33
CA ILE A 472 -15.83 36.64 13.96
C ILE A 472 -16.15 35.42 13.11
N VAL A 473 -15.38 34.33 13.22
CA VAL A 473 -15.63 33.07 12.49
C VAL A 473 -16.90 32.40 13.00
N GLN A 474 -17.09 32.31 14.31
CA GLN A 474 -18.26 31.69 14.93
C GLN A 474 -19.55 32.41 14.51
N ARG A 475 -19.54 33.76 14.47
CA ARG A 475 -20.67 34.56 13.96
C ARG A 475 -20.90 34.32 12.46
N ALA A 476 -19.83 34.23 11.67
CA ALA A 476 -19.92 33.99 10.23
C ALA A 476 -20.46 32.60 9.90
N VAL A 477 -19.99 31.56 10.59
CA VAL A 477 -20.50 30.18 10.48
C VAL A 477 -22.00 30.16 10.73
N LYS A 478 -22.46 30.67 11.88
CA LYS A 478 -23.90 30.74 12.22
C LYS A 478 -24.70 31.44 11.13
N ALA A 479 -24.25 32.61 10.68
CA ALA A 479 -24.95 33.39 9.67
C ALA A 479 -25.05 32.68 8.31
N VAL A 480 -24.00 31.95 7.89
CA VAL A 480 -24.00 31.16 6.65
C VAL A 480 -24.89 29.93 6.80
N LYS A 481 -24.83 29.21 7.92
CA LYS A 481 -25.67 28.03 8.15
C LYS A 481 -27.15 28.38 8.21
N ASP A 482 -27.50 29.55 8.76
CA ASP A 482 -28.88 30.03 8.82
C ASP A 482 -29.44 30.40 7.44
N GLN A 483 -28.62 30.97 6.55
CA GLN A 483 -29.09 31.56 5.28
C GLN A 483 -28.76 30.72 4.04
N VAL A 484 -27.75 29.85 4.11
CA VAL A 484 -27.27 29.00 3.02
C VAL A 484 -27.02 27.57 3.52
N PRO A 485 -28.02 26.87 4.09
CA PRO A 485 -27.82 25.62 4.85
C PRO A 485 -27.23 24.47 4.03
N GLY A 486 -27.36 24.49 2.70
CA GLY A 486 -26.83 23.46 1.80
C GLY A 486 -25.35 23.59 1.45
N LEU A 487 -24.68 24.70 1.84
CA LEU A 487 -23.26 24.90 1.60
C LEU A 487 -22.46 24.42 2.81
N MET A 488 -21.43 23.58 2.57
CA MET A 488 -20.55 23.16 3.65
C MET A 488 -19.64 24.32 4.09
N VAL A 489 -19.54 24.52 5.40
CA VAL A 489 -18.69 25.56 6.00
C VAL A 489 -17.52 24.90 6.72
N VAL A 490 -16.33 25.08 6.16
CA VAL A 490 -15.06 24.67 6.75
C VAL A 490 -14.46 25.86 7.51
N THR A 491 -13.86 25.61 8.67
CA THR A 491 -13.13 26.66 9.41
C THR A 491 -11.66 26.32 9.52
N ASP A 492 -10.78 27.30 9.28
CA ASP A 492 -9.37 27.16 9.62
C ASP A 492 -9.19 27.16 11.15
N VAL A 493 -8.32 26.29 11.65
CA VAL A 493 -7.95 26.23 13.08
C VAL A 493 -6.48 26.56 13.20
N CYS A 494 -6.19 27.83 13.48
CA CYS A 494 -4.87 28.40 13.69
C CYS A 494 -5.03 29.75 14.41
N ILE A 495 -4.01 30.16 15.17
CA ILE A 495 -4.06 31.42 15.94
C ILE A 495 -3.30 32.57 15.26
N ASP A 496 -2.70 32.37 14.09
CA ASP A 496 -1.82 33.38 13.48
C ASP A 496 -2.58 34.61 12.96
N GLU A 497 -3.85 34.49 12.61
CA GLU A 497 -4.68 35.65 12.26
C GLU A 497 -5.11 36.46 13.48
N TYR A 498 -5.08 35.86 14.68
CA TYR A 498 -5.61 36.43 15.92
C TYR A 498 -4.51 36.91 16.87
N THR A 499 -3.29 36.42 16.70
CA THR A 499 -2.15 36.81 17.53
C THR A 499 -1.54 38.13 17.08
N ASP A 500 -1.02 38.93 18.02
CA ASP A 500 -0.29 40.15 17.68
C ASP A 500 1.05 39.87 16.99
N HIS A 501 1.68 38.73 17.26
CA HIS A 501 2.96 38.32 16.69
C HIS A 501 2.87 37.57 15.36
N GLY A 502 1.69 37.06 14.96
CA GLY A 502 1.46 36.41 13.66
C GLY A 502 2.15 35.06 13.47
N HIS A 503 2.40 34.32 14.55
CA HIS A 503 2.91 32.94 14.50
C HIS A 503 1.79 31.94 14.73
N CYS A 504 1.94 30.73 14.20
CA CYS A 504 0.94 29.67 14.33
C CYS A 504 0.83 29.08 15.73
N GLY A 505 1.76 29.40 16.64
CA GLY A 505 1.74 28.98 18.03
C GLY A 505 2.14 30.08 18.99
N ILE A 506 1.82 29.88 20.27
CA ILE A 506 2.09 30.80 21.37
C ILE A 506 3.60 31.00 21.50
N VAL A 507 4.04 32.25 21.56
CA VAL A 507 5.47 32.57 21.67
C VAL A 507 5.84 33.02 23.08
N LYS A 508 6.88 32.40 23.64
CA LYS A 508 7.52 32.84 24.89
C LYS A 508 9.03 32.76 24.76
N ASP A 509 9.72 33.83 25.12
CA ASP A 509 11.19 33.94 25.04
C ASP A 509 11.76 33.54 23.65
N GLY A 510 11.04 33.88 22.58
CA GLY A 510 11.41 33.57 21.19
C GLY A 510 11.21 32.11 20.78
N ARG A 511 10.55 31.29 21.60
CA ARG A 511 10.23 29.88 21.31
C ARG A 511 8.72 29.68 21.17
N ILE A 512 8.34 28.78 20.26
CA ILE A 512 6.97 28.33 20.11
C ILE A 512 6.68 27.30 21.21
N LEU A 513 5.61 27.54 21.98
CA LEU A 513 5.14 26.67 23.05
C LEU A 513 4.07 25.72 22.49
N ASN A 514 4.45 24.47 22.23
CA ASN A 514 3.58 23.48 21.59
C ASN A 514 2.30 23.23 22.42
N ASP A 515 2.45 22.83 23.68
CA ASP A 515 1.32 22.35 24.51
C ASP A 515 0.30 23.46 24.80
N GLU A 516 0.77 24.67 25.12
CA GLU A 516 -0.07 25.84 25.32
C GLU A 516 -0.79 26.26 24.03
N THR A 517 -0.18 26.01 22.87
CA THR A 517 -0.84 26.20 21.57
C THR A 517 -1.95 25.17 21.38
N LEU A 518 -1.71 23.89 21.70
CA LEU A 518 -2.72 22.84 21.60
C LEU A 518 -3.98 23.16 22.43
N GLU A 519 -3.85 23.78 23.61
CA GLU A 519 -5.01 24.24 24.40
C GLU A 519 -5.87 25.25 23.62
N CYS A 520 -5.23 26.20 22.93
CA CYS A 520 -5.91 27.22 22.14
C CYS A 520 -6.61 26.59 20.92
N LEU A 521 -5.94 25.66 20.22
CA LEU A 521 -6.49 24.96 19.05
C LEU A 521 -7.70 24.08 19.42
N ARG A 522 -7.65 23.38 20.56
CA ARG A 522 -8.80 22.64 21.11
C ARG A 522 -9.99 23.55 21.34
N ALA A 523 -9.78 24.66 22.06
CA ALA A 523 -10.84 25.62 22.35
C ALA A 523 -11.44 26.22 21.05
N MET A 524 -10.59 26.54 20.07
CA MET A 524 -11.01 27.04 18.77
C MET A 524 -11.86 26.03 18.01
N ALA A 525 -11.38 24.80 17.85
CA ALA A 525 -12.12 23.72 17.18
C ALA A 525 -13.49 23.47 17.85
N ARG A 526 -13.54 23.44 19.20
CA ARG A 526 -14.79 23.29 19.94
C ARG A 526 -15.77 24.43 19.64
N THR A 527 -15.32 25.68 19.70
CA THR A 527 -16.22 26.82 19.45
C THR A 527 -16.69 26.91 18.00
N HIS A 528 -15.86 26.48 17.03
CA HIS A 528 -16.26 26.36 15.63
C HIS A 528 -17.33 25.27 15.44
N ALA A 529 -17.15 24.10 16.06
CA ALA A 529 -18.13 23.01 16.02
C ALA A 529 -19.47 23.44 16.66
N LEU A 530 -19.43 24.09 17.83
CA LEU A 530 -20.63 24.65 18.49
C LEU A 530 -21.33 25.74 17.67
N ALA A 531 -20.60 26.45 16.79
CA ALA A 531 -21.18 27.42 15.88
C ALA A 531 -21.86 26.78 14.66
N GLY A 532 -21.64 25.48 14.41
CA GLY A 532 -22.21 24.74 13.29
C GLY A 532 -21.28 24.58 12.10
N ALA A 533 -19.95 24.63 12.30
CA ALA A 533 -19.00 24.26 11.26
C ALA A 533 -19.27 22.80 10.82
N ASP A 534 -19.12 22.51 9.53
CA ASP A 534 -19.30 21.16 9.00
C ASP A 534 -17.98 20.37 8.99
N MET A 535 -16.84 21.06 9.12
CA MET A 535 -15.49 20.50 9.13
C MET A 535 -14.51 21.51 9.71
N VAL A 536 -13.49 21.04 10.44
CA VAL A 536 -12.37 21.89 10.92
C VAL A 536 -11.08 21.54 10.19
N ALA A 537 -10.23 22.52 9.95
CA ALA A 537 -9.00 22.35 9.19
C ALA A 537 -7.78 22.93 9.95
N PRO A 538 -7.07 22.13 10.77
CA PRO A 538 -5.93 22.60 11.55
C PRO A 538 -4.73 22.91 10.68
N SER A 539 -4.29 24.18 10.70
CA SER A 539 -3.29 24.71 9.77
C SER A 539 -1.97 25.14 10.43
N ASP A 540 -1.84 25.01 11.74
CA ASP A 540 -0.75 25.55 12.57
C ASP A 540 0.59 24.80 12.50
N MET A 541 0.57 23.48 12.28
CA MET A 541 1.73 22.56 12.29
C MET A 541 2.37 22.27 13.66
N MET A 542 1.62 22.38 14.76
CA MET A 542 2.04 21.86 16.06
C MET A 542 1.97 20.32 16.08
N ASP A 543 2.85 19.71 16.87
CA ASP A 543 2.93 18.26 17.08
C ASP A 543 1.72 17.80 17.91
N GLY A 544 1.06 16.70 17.50
CA GLY A 544 -0.09 16.13 18.21
C GLY A 544 -1.40 16.91 18.05
N ARG A 545 -1.44 17.92 17.16
CA ARG A 545 -2.60 18.81 17.01
C ARG A 545 -3.86 18.09 16.53
N VAL A 546 -3.73 17.08 15.68
CA VAL A 546 -4.89 16.38 15.14
C VAL A 546 -5.51 15.53 16.23
N ALA A 547 -4.71 14.76 16.96
CA ALA A 547 -5.19 13.95 18.09
C ALA A 547 -5.77 14.84 19.20
N ALA A 548 -5.15 16.00 19.47
CA ALA A 548 -5.65 16.98 20.42
C ALA A 548 -7.05 17.49 20.06
N ILE A 549 -7.26 17.88 18.80
CA ILE A 549 -8.53 18.38 18.30
C ILE A 549 -9.58 17.26 18.25
N ARG A 550 -9.23 16.07 17.75
CA ARG A 550 -10.12 14.91 17.70
C ARG A 550 -10.67 14.58 19.08
N SER A 551 -9.80 14.49 20.08
CA SER A 551 -10.20 14.24 21.47
C SER A 551 -11.13 15.31 22.04
N GLU A 552 -10.88 16.59 21.76
CA GLU A 552 -11.74 17.69 22.22
C GLU A 552 -13.12 17.65 21.52
N LEU A 553 -13.15 17.40 20.20
CA LEU A 553 -14.41 17.29 19.45
C LEU A 553 -15.26 16.12 19.96
N ASP A 554 -14.64 14.97 20.25
CA ASP A 554 -15.33 13.81 20.81
C ASP A 554 -15.94 14.14 22.18
N GLN A 555 -15.16 14.79 23.06
CA GLN A 555 -15.63 15.22 24.39
C GLN A 555 -16.73 16.28 24.31
N ALA A 556 -16.67 17.16 23.31
CA ALA A 556 -17.67 18.19 23.06
C ALA A 556 -18.95 17.65 22.38
N GLY A 557 -19.02 16.36 22.05
CA GLY A 557 -20.19 15.70 21.45
C GLY A 557 -20.24 15.74 19.92
N PHE A 558 -19.10 15.93 19.26
CA PHE A 558 -18.96 16.02 17.80
C PHE A 558 -18.04 14.92 17.21
N PRO A 559 -18.24 13.62 17.52
CA PRO A 559 -17.34 12.55 17.08
C PRO A 559 -17.28 12.39 15.55
N GLU A 560 -18.37 12.71 14.86
CA GLU A 560 -18.49 12.59 13.40
C GLU A 560 -18.03 13.86 12.65
N LEU A 561 -17.63 14.93 13.35
CA LEU A 561 -17.20 16.16 12.71
C LEU A 561 -15.82 15.95 12.06
N PRO A 562 -15.67 16.06 10.72
CA PRO A 562 -14.43 15.71 10.05
C PRO A 562 -13.30 16.70 10.32
N ILE A 563 -12.07 16.18 10.34
CA ILE A 563 -10.83 16.95 10.41
C ILE A 563 -10.09 16.87 9.07
N MET A 564 -9.95 18.02 8.41
CA MET A 564 -9.11 18.17 7.22
C MET A 564 -7.76 18.76 7.59
N ALA A 565 -6.82 17.90 7.97
CA ALA A 565 -5.53 18.32 8.47
C ALA A 565 -4.61 18.84 7.36
N TYR A 566 -3.93 19.96 7.60
CA TYR A 566 -2.86 20.47 6.74
C TYR A 566 -1.58 19.64 6.90
N ALA A 567 -1.67 18.36 6.57
CA ALA A 567 -0.69 17.34 6.93
C ALA A 567 0.67 17.46 6.23
N ALA A 568 0.72 18.17 5.11
CA ALA A 568 1.98 18.58 4.49
C ALA A 568 1.95 20.08 4.17
N LYS A 569 2.39 20.90 5.13
CA LYS A 569 2.54 22.36 4.98
C LYS A 569 4.02 22.74 4.92
N PHE A 570 4.48 23.06 3.72
CA PHE A 570 5.87 23.47 3.48
C PHE A 570 6.11 24.92 3.85
N ALA A 571 7.33 25.23 4.31
CA ALA A 571 7.83 26.58 4.53
C ALA A 571 8.02 27.30 3.18
N SER A 572 6.95 27.93 2.70
CA SER A 572 6.89 28.45 1.33
C SER A 572 6.73 29.97 1.25
N CYS A 573 7.39 30.57 0.26
CA CYS A 573 7.19 31.98 -0.09
C CYS A 573 5.83 32.25 -0.75
N PHE A 574 5.16 31.23 -1.29
CA PHE A 574 3.85 31.37 -1.93
C PHE A 574 2.72 31.79 -0.96
N TYR A 575 2.97 31.85 0.36
CA TYR A 575 2.00 32.36 1.33
C TYR A 575 1.99 33.89 1.46
N ALA A 576 2.95 34.61 0.87
CA ALA A 576 3.10 36.04 1.10
C ALA A 576 1.80 36.86 0.87
N PRO A 577 1.02 36.64 -0.21
CA PRO A 577 -0.24 37.38 -0.38
C PRO A 577 -1.32 37.00 0.64
N PHE A 578 -1.29 35.78 1.19
CA PHE A 578 -2.23 35.37 2.25
C PHE A 578 -1.90 36.10 3.56
N ARG A 579 -0.62 36.24 3.89
CA ARG A 579 -0.19 36.96 5.09
C ARG A 579 -0.57 38.44 5.05
N ASP A 580 -0.56 39.04 3.86
CA ASP A 580 -1.12 40.37 3.61
C ASP A 580 -2.66 40.36 3.78
N ALA A 581 -3.36 39.40 3.15
CA ALA A 581 -4.80 39.25 3.28
C ALA A 581 -5.28 39.12 4.74
N ALA A 582 -4.61 38.30 5.55
CA ALA A 582 -5.00 37.98 6.93
C ALA A 582 -4.31 38.84 8.01
N PHE A 583 -3.44 39.77 7.61
CA PHE A 583 -2.58 40.53 8.53
C PHE A 583 -1.78 39.62 9.51
N SER A 584 -1.23 38.52 9.00
CA SER A 584 -0.59 37.46 9.80
C SER A 584 0.91 37.29 9.53
N SER A 585 1.57 38.28 8.91
CA SER A 585 3.03 38.24 8.76
C SER A 585 3.72 38.12 10.12
N PRO A 586 4.68 37.18 10.32
CA PRO A 586 5.37 37.04 11.59
C PRO A 586 6.15 38.32 11.90
N GLN A 587 6.01 38.85 13.11
CA GLN A 587 6.71 40.09 13.51
C GLN A 587 8.22 39.91 13.67
N PHE A 588 8.68 38.69 13.90
CA PHE A 588 10.09 38.33 14.03
C PHE A 588 10.34 36.92 13.50
N GLY A 589 11.58 36.68 13.03
CA GLY A 589 12.00 35.40 12.48
C GLY A 589 11.17 34.97 11.27
N ASP A 590 11.04 33.67 11.09
CA ASP A 590 10.16 33.05 10.10
C ASP A 590 9.45 31.82 10.71
N ARG A 591 8.76 31.04 9.88
CA ARG A 591 8.00 29.85 10.30
C ARG A 591 8.72 28.53 9.97
N GLN A 592 10.00 28.57 9.61
CA GLN A 592 10.77 27.37 9.21
C GLN A 592 11.05 26.43 10.39
N SER A 593 10.88 26.88 11.63
CA SER A 593 11.08 26.04 12.83
C SER A 593 10.03 24.96 13.01
N TYR A 594 8.86 25.08 12.36
CA TYR A 594 7.74 24.12 12.45
C TYR A 594 7.06 23.84 11.10
N GLN A 595 7.34 24.62 10.06
CA GLN A 595 6.91 24.30 8.69
C GLN A 595 7.98 23.48 7.98
N MET A 596 7.53 22.56 7.15
CA MET A 596 8.39 21.55 6.53
C MET A 596 9.36 22.16 5.52
N ASP A 597 10.55 21.58 5.38
CA ASP A 597 11.50 22.00 4.37
C ASP A 597 10.98 21.63 2.96
N PRO A 598 10.89 22.60 2.01
CA PRO A 598 10.56 22.35 0.61
C PRO A 598 11.34 21.21 -0.07
N ALA A 599 12.55 20.90 0.38
CA ALA A 599 13.38 19.83 -0.18
C ALA A 599 12.96 18.41 0.25
N ASN A 600 12.09 18.27 1.26
CA ASN A 600 11.93 17.00 1.98
C ASN A 600 10.62 16.25 1.66
N ARG A 601 10.65 15.46 0.58
CA ARG A 601 9.53 14.55 0.24
C ARG A 601 9.24 13.47 1.29
N ARG A 602 10.28 12.89 1.90
CA ARG A 602 10.11 11.79 2.88
C ARG A 602 9.50 12.27 4.19
N GLU A 603 9.85 13.49 4.60
CA GLU A 603 9.25 14.16 5.75
C GLU A 603 7.74 14.34 5.50
N ALA A 604 7.35 14.87 4.34
CA ALA A 604 5.94 15.07 3.97
C ALA A 604 5.10 13.80 4.10
N LEU A 605 5.61 12.68 3.60
CA LEU A 605 4.87 11.42 3.69
C LEU A 605 4.80 10.88 5.13
N ARG A 606 5.79 11.18 5.96
CA ARG A 606 5.77 10.81 7.38
C ARG A 606 4.77 11.67 8.16
N GLU A 607 4.80 12.99 7.99
CA GLU A 607 3.84 13.90 8.65
C GLU A 607 2.39 13.59 8.24
N ILE A 608 2.17 13.27 6.95
CA ILE A 608 0.88 12.78 6.48
C ILE A 608 0.46 11.49 7.20
N ALA A 609 1.35 10.51 7.34
CA ALA A 609 1.03 9.27 8.03
C ALA A 609 0.72 9.50 9.52
N LEU A 610 1.43 10.42 10.18
CA LEU A 610 1.18 10.78 11.57
C LEU A 610 -0.20 11.42 11.75
N ASP A 611 -0.55 12.43 10.95
CA ASP A 611 -1.87 13.06 11.03
C ASP A 611 -3.02 12.05 10.76
N VAL A 612 -2.79 11.05 9.89
CA VAL A 612 -3.74 9.95 9.66
C VAL A 612 -3.89 9.08 10.92
N GLU A 613 -2.79 8.70 11.56
CA GLU A 613 -2.80 7.92 12.81
C GLU A 613 -3.44 8.68 13.97
N GLU A 614 -3.31 10.01 13.98
CA GLU A 614 -3.91 10.92 14.96
C GLU A 614 -5.42 11.16 14.76
N GLY A 615 -6.00 10.69 13.65
CA GLY A 615 -7.43 10.76 13.39
C GLY A 615 -7.87 11.85 12.42
N ALA A 616 -7.01 12.27 11.49
CA ALA A 616 -7.45 13.08 10.35
C ALA A 616 -8.36 12.26 9.43
N ASP A 617 -9.42 12.89 8.91
CA ASP A 617 -10.35 12.28 7.95
C ASP A 617 -9.97 12.62 6.51
N ILE A 618 -9.33 13.77 6.32
CA ILE A 618 -8.85 14.27 5.03
C ILE A 618 -7.45 14.86 5.25
N ILE A 619 -6.52 14.54 4.36
CA ILE A 619 -5.17 15.10 4.39
C ILE A 619 -5.04 16.20 3.35
N MET A 620 -4.39 17.32 3.69
CA MET A 620 -4.17 18.43 2.78
C MET A 620 -2.68 18.68 2.53
N VAL A 621 -2.32 18.82 1.26
CA VAL A 621 -0.99 19.29 0.83
C VAL A 621 -1.07 20.77 0.44
N LYS A 622 -0.15 21.58 0.97
CA LYS A 622 -0.08 23.02 0.74
C LYS A 622 1.38 23.52 0.75
N PRO A 623 1.83 24.32 -0.24
CA PRO A 623 1.15 24.70 -1.49
C PRO A 623 0.87 23.53 -2.45
N ALA A 624 0.04 23.74 -3.46
CA ALA A 624 -0.34 22.65 -4.38
C ALA A 624 0.60 22.52 -5.58
N LEU A 625 0.72 23.55 -6.42
CA LEU A 625 1.42 23.50 -7.71
C LEU A 625 2.91 23.13 -7.60
N PRO A 626 3.69 23.63 -6.62
CA PRO A 626 5.09 23.23 -6.47
C PRO A 626 5.26 21.79 -5.93
N TYR A 627 4.20 21.16 -5.41
CA TYR A 627 4.23 19.90 -4.67
C TYR A 627 3.24 18.86 -5.24
N LEU A 628 2.99 18.90 -6.55
CA LEU A 628 2.15 17.92 -7.25
C LEU A 628 2.70 16.49 -7.09
N ASP A 629 4.02 16.33 -6.96
CA ASP A 629 4.67 15.05 -6.70
C ASP A 629 4.35 14.51 -5.30
N ILE A 630 4.20 15.39 -4.30
CA ILE A 630 3.77 15.04 -2.95
C ILE A 630 2.31 14.63 -2.95
N ILE A 631 1.43 15.37 -3.65
CA ILE A 631 0.01 15.00 -3.82
C ILE A 631 -0.11 13.61 -4.47
N ALA A 632 0.64 13.36 -5.55
CA ALA A 632 0.66 12.06 -6.22
C ALA A 632 1.20 10.94 -5.33
N ALA A 633 2.24 11.22 -4.53
CA ALA A 633 2.79 10.25 -3.59
C ALA A 633 1.81 9.94 -2.44
N ALA A 634 1.12 10.95 -1.92
CA ALA A 634 0.09 10.80 -0.90
C ALA A 634 -1.07 9.96 -1.45
N ARG A 635 -1.59 10.30 -2.64
CA ARG A 635 -2.67 9.53 -3.29
C ARG A 635 -2.31 8.07 -3.55
N ALA A 636 -1.04 7.78 -3.83
CA ALA A 636 -0.57 6.42 -4.07
C ALA A 636 -0.45 5.55 -2.80
N GLN A 637 -0.35 6.18 -1.63
CA GLN A 637 -0.06 5.50 -0.36
C GLN A 637 -1.22 5.55 0.64
N MET A 638 -2.05 6.59 0.56
CA MET A 638 -3.12 6.87 1.52
C MET A 638 -4.48 6.47 0.96
N LEU A 639 -5.34 5.97 1.84
CA LEU A 639 -6.72 5.62 1.50
C LEU A 639 -7.70 6.79 1.73
N LEU A 640 -7.31 7.76 2.58
CA LEU A 640 -8.12 8.93 2.86
C LEU A 640 -8.22 9.86 1.62
N PRO A 641 -9.30 10.66 1.53
CA PRO A 641 -9.37 11.74 0.56
C PRO A 641 -8.18 12.70 0.69
N VAL A 642 -7.67 13.15 -0.46
CA VAL A 642 -6.56 14.11 -0.52
C VAL A 642 -7.11 15.47 -0.91
N ALA A 643 -6.96 16.47 -0.05
CA ALA A 643 -7.15 17.87 -0.39
C ALA A 643 -5.83 18.50 -0.87
N ALA A 644 -5.93 19.51 -1.72
CA ALA A 644 -4.78 20.32 -2.11
C ALA A 644 -5.19 21.80 -2.12
N TYR A 645 -4.32 22.67 -1.63
CA TYR A 645 -4.58 24.11 -1.60
C TYR A 645 -3.68 24.84 -2.58
N GLN A 646 -4.27 25.31 -3.68
CA GLN A 646 -3.65 26.30 -4.55
C GLN A 646 -3.66 27.66 -3.86
N VAL A 647 -2.52 28.03 -3.28
CA VAL A 647 -2.45 29.14 -2.33
C VAL A 647 -2.41 30.49 -3.02
N SER A 648 -2.48 31.54 -2.19
CA SER A 648 -2.61 32.91 -2.66
C SER A 648 -1.47 33.36 -3.58
N GLY A 649 -0.22 32.96 -3.33
CA GLY A 649 0.89 33.23 -4.24
C GLY A 649 0.77 32.55 -5.60
N GLU A 650 0.23 31.32 -5.64
CA GLU A 650 -0.03 30.62 -6.91
C GLU A 650 -1.14 31.33 -7.71
N TYR A 651 -2.20 31.77 -7.03
CA TYR A 651 -3.27 32.57 -7.59
C TYR A 651 -2.76 33.91 -8.14
N SER A 652 -2.05 34.68 -7.31
CA SER A 652 -1.56 36.01 -7.67
C SER A 652 -0.51 35.96 -8.77
N MET A 653 0.29 34.89 -8.85
CA MET A 653 1.23 34.67 -9.94
C MET A 653 0.50 34.57 -11.29
N ILE A 654 -0.60 33.81 -11.37
CA ILE A 654 -1.40 33.68 -12.60
C ILE A 654 -2.09 35.01 -12.93
N LYS A 655 -2.73 35.66 -11.95
CA LYS A 655 -3.39 36.98 -12.15
C LYS A 655 -2.39 38.04 -12.63
N ALA A 656 -1.19 38.10 -12.05
CA ALA A 656 -0.16 39.06 -12.43
C ALA A 656 0.34 38.82 -13.87
N ALA A 657 0.62 37.57 -14.24
CA ALA A 657 1.06 37.22 -15.58
C ALA A 657 -0.02 37.50 -16.64
N ALA A 658 -1.30 37.26 -16.31
CA ALA A 658 -2.43 37.60 -17.16
C ALA A 658 -2.60 39.12 -17.34
N ASN A 659 -2.55 39.88 -16.24
CA ASN A 659 -2.62 41.35 -16.28
C ASN A 659 -1.47 41.98 -17.08
N ALA A 660 -0.30 41.34 -17.09
CA ALA A 660 0.85 41.73 -17.91
C ALA A 660 0.73 41.29 -19.39
N GLY A 661 -0.30 40.52 -19.75
CA GLY A 661 -0.53 40.01 -21.10
C GLY A 661 0.38 38.84 -21.51
N TRP A 662 1.01 38.16 -20.55
CA TRP A 662 1.96 37.07 -20.83
C TRP A 662 1.28 35.72 -21.05
N LEU A 663 0.08 35.54 -20.50
CA LEU A 663 -0.71 34.32 -20.66
C LEU A 663 -2.22 34.62 -20.65
N ASP A 664 -3.00 33.65 -21.12
CA ASP A 664 -4.45 33.65 -20.99
C ASP A 664 -4.84 33.15 -19.60
N GLU A 665 -5.50 34.00 -18.81
CA GLU A 665 -5.84 33.72 -17.42
C GLU A 665 -6.71 32.47 -17.27
N SER A 666 -7.78 32.38 -18.06
CA SER A 666 -8.77 31.32 -17.97
C SER A 666 -8.16 29.96 -18.28
N ARG A 667 -7.31 29.89 -19.32
CA ARG A 667 -6.62 28.66 -19.71
C ARG A 667 -5.57 28.27 -18.67
N ALA A 668 -4.74 29.21 -18.20
CA ALA A 668 -3.72 28.92 -17.20
C ALA A 668 -4.31 28.47 -15.87
N MET A 669 -5.39 29.13 -15.43
CA MET A 669 -6.19 28.73 -14.26
C MET A 669 -6.69 27.30 -14.39
N MET A 670 -7.40 26.98 -15.48
CA MET A 670 -8.00 25.65 -15.68
C MET A 670 -6.94 24.56 -15.80
N GLU A 671 -5.81 24.84 -16.45
CA GLU A 671 -4.69 23.89 -16.55
C GLU A 671 -4.03 23.65 -15.20
N SER A 672 -3.83 24.70 -14.39
CA SER A 672 -3.31 24.58 -13.03
C SER A 672 -4.20 23.73 -12.15
N LEU A 673 -5.52 23.99 -12.12
CA LEU A 673 -6.48 23.20 -11.35
C LEU A 673 -6.55 21.74 -11.84
N LEU A 674 -6.49 21.53 -13.16
CA LEU A 674 -6.47 20.19 -13.74
C LEU A 674 -5.22 19.41 -13.33
N SER A 675 -4.07 20.08 -13.26
CA SER A 675 -2.82 19.44 -12.81
C SER A 675 -2.92 18.95 -11.36
N ILE A 676 -3.57 19.72 -10.49
CA ILE A 676 -3.82 19.37 -9.09
C ILE A 676 -4.77 18.17 -8.99
N LYS A 677 -5.89 18.20 -9.74
CA LYS A 677 -6.84 17.07 -9.81
C LYS A 677 -6.16 15.79 -10.31
N ARG A 678 -5.35 15.91 -11.37
CA ARG A 678 -4.61 14.80 -11.98
C ARG A 678 -3.55 14.23 -11.05
N ALA A 679 -2.92 15.06 -10.22
CA ALA A 679 -1.99 14.59 -9.19
C ALA A 679 -2.69 13.73 -8.12
N GLY A 680 -4.02 13.77 -8.02
CA GLY A 680 -4.79 12.88 -7.15
C GLY A 680 -5.61 13.57 -6.07
N ALA A 681 -5.69 14.91 -6.09
CA ALA A 681 -6.53 15.65 -5.16
C ALA A 681 -8.02 15.35 -5.41
N ASN A 682 -8.74 14.96 -4.36
CA ASN A 682 -10.19 14.85 -4.35
C ASN A 682 -10.84 16.24 -4.21
N LEU A 683 -10.29 17.07 -3.34
CA LEU A 683 -10.77 18.41 -3.01
C LEU A 683 -9.69 19.45 -3.32
N ILE A 684 -10.08 20.59 -3.89
CA ILE A 684 -9.16 21.65 -4.29
C ILE A 684 -9.61 22.96 -3.65
N LEU A 685 -8.84 23.45 -2.68
CA LEU A 685 -8.99 24.80 -2.17
C LEU A 685 -8.33 25.77 -3.16
N THR A 686 -9.10 26.72 -3.68
CA THR A 686 -8.59 27.69 -4.65
C THR A 686 -9.40 28.99 -4.65
N TYR A 687 -8.70 30.12 -4.77
CA TYR A 687 -9.31 31.43 -5.00
C TYR A 687 -9.91 31.59 -6.40
N PHE A 688 -9.62 30.66 -7.32
CA PHE A 688 -10.23 30.61 -8.64
C PHE A 688 -11.57 29.84 -8.67
N ALA A 689 -12.07 29.33 -7.53
CA ALA A 689 -13.21 28.40 -7.52
C ALA A 689 -14.44 28.94 -8.27
N LYS A 690 -14.81 30.22 -8.06
CA LYS A 690 -15.95 30.85 -8.76
C LYS A 690 -15.71 30.98 -10.26
N ASP A 691 -14.51 31.39 -10.66
CA ASP A 691 -14.16 31.59 -12.08
C ASP A 691 -14.10 30.24 -12.82
N ALA A 692 -13.48 29.24 -12.20
CA ALA A 692 -13.45 27.87 -12.73
C ALA A 692 -14.86 27.26 -12.83
N ALA A 693 -15.70 27.43 -11.79
CA ALA A 693 -17.07 26.92 -11.80
C ALA A 693 -17.92 27.54 -12.91
N ARG A 694 -17.72 28.82 -13.24
CA ARG A 694 -18.41 29.48 -14.37
C ARG A 694 -18.00 28.91 -15.73
N LEU A 695 -16.73 28.53 -15.90
CA LEU A 695 -16.24 27.93 -17.15
C LEU A 695 -16.61 26.46 -17.32
N LEU A 696 -16.89 25.75 -16.22
CA LEU A 696 -17.28 24.34 -16.23
C LEU A 696 -18.79 24.12 -16.45
N ARG A 697 -19.59 25.19 -16.46
CA ARG A 697 -21.04 25.14 -16.65
C ARG A 697 -21.47 25.18 -18.10
#